data_AF-H2IPE2-F1
#
_entry.id   AF-H2IPE2-F1
#
_cell.length_a   1.000
_cell.length_b   1.000
_cell.length_c   1.000
_cell.angle_alpha   90.00
_cell.angle_beta   90.00
_cell.angle_gamma   90.00
#
_symmetry.space_group_name_H-M   'P 1'
#
loop_
_entity.id
_entity.type
_entity.pdbx_description
1 polymer ?
#
loop_
_entity_poly.entity_id
_entity_poly.type
_entity_poly.pdbx_seq_one_letter_code
_entity_poly.pdbx_strand_id
1 'polypeptide(L)'
;MPGFSYNGDGKVPTGYFNGPPVTYDSDGSVRVNLSHVDEGSTNTGTGNAGGHDTGSASGSSGSVGSNWAGSGPVNTSLINATISESLSNLLVAVTSTASYRILRAAFDALALVQQPVARDQIVQAWQRAHDLMPDKVTESYETGGSNGHTATRTTDNAAKKTMAQAVTQVLSDLQSAISQHQKAGAAASEAAASAAAEAEKQRQAAIAAAGIAGLNQSVSQSQANLNTATAEQSRLQQAANVAAQNAVNLRQAAQSAESAAQQAALRANQLNAQAAKLTKRNGDYGHWETRDVGGKNDRTVSIFVTELTGSTLNAARTNATNTRNSANQQAGQASAAEQASAAAAVAARDAETHRQAAQAALTASQQAASRAAEAERQRKAAEAAAAAAATAARAAEAERQRKAAEAAAAKLAQAMQARQVAADSLRTISIQSVRGIPLSASMTGTPISWAVASEGGVVLGDDVVGAAWGRISAALAELRGIATASLAGPVAVTIVGLLYSSEVGVGSDVVPGRDISTLISGDVLSLPDSAVLNNAADTNVGISMPVRGQMVMRENGTLEAQLVRTGIAGSVPVVRAVKDNKTGYWSYTLPTMAGVPAQTILVSPADAPGVNTPLTMGGPVPLPENIVHTGNPVSAPQGVTVTTTPVADDLDFRDVILIFPAASGLKPLYVMLRSPRNMPGTVSGKGQPVGDNWLGNAGVGDGAPLPSQIANKLRGRTFGSFDSFRRAFWKTVADDPELSKQFDPNSLNTMRNGRAPYVRKQDRIGKRVKIELHHKQEISKGGDVYNVDNLNAATPKNHIEIHKGN
;
A
#
# COMPACT_ATOMS: atom_id res chain seq x y z
N MET A 1 -16.74 -26.85 13.85
CA MET A 1 -17.36 -27.92 13.06
C MET A 1 -18.80 -27.53 12.79
N PRO A 2 -19.21 -27.47 11.52
CA PRO A 2 -19.69 -28.62 10.73
C PRO A 2 -18.82 -28.80 9.46
N GLY A 3 -18.71 -29.91 8.74
CA GLY A 3 -19.62 -31.04 8.52
C GLY A 3 -19.81 -31.16 7.00
N PHE A 4 -18.83 -31.74 6.28
CA PHE A 4 -18.96 -32.05 4.85
C PHE A 4 -18.78 -33.54 4.61
N SER A 5 -19.85 -34.11 4.06
CA SER A 5 -20.04 -35.50 3.67
C SER A 5 -19.20 -35.84 2.44
N TYR A 6 -18.60 -37.03 2.46
CA TYR A 6 -17.95 -37.68 1.32
C TYR A 6 -19.01 -38.52 0.60
N ASN A 7 -19.34 -38.18 -0.64
CA ASN A 7 -19.99 -39.12 -1.55
C ASN A 7 -19.07 -39.30 -2.76
N GLY A 8 -18.53 -40.51 -2.87
CA GLY A 8 -17.88 -40.98 -4.08
C GLY A 8 -18.95 -41.41 -5.08
N ASP A 9 -18.80 -40.94 -6.31
CA ASP A 9 -19.20 -41.68 -7.49
C ASP A 9 -18.09 -41.53 -8.53
N GLY A 10 -17.48 -42.67 -8.86
CA GLY A 10 -16.41 -42.76 -9.82
C GLY A 10 -16.92 -42.57 -11.24
N LYS A 11 -16.49 -41.49 -11.89
CA LYS A 11 -16.13 -41.46 -13.31
C LYS A 11 -14.96 -40.50 -13.51
N VAL A 12 -13.80 -41.07 -13.82
CA VAL A 12 -12.62 -40.35 -14.29
C VAL A 12 -12.87 -39.94 -15.74
N PRO A 13 -12.81 -38.64 -16.11
CA PRO A 13 -12.51 -38.28 -17.48
C PRO A 13 -10.99 -38.35 -17.63
N THR A 14 -10.52 -39.33 -18.40
CA THR A 14 -9.15 -39.41 -18.89
C THR A 14 -8.89 -38.24 -19.82
N GLY A 15 -8.34 -37.15 -19.28
CA GLY A 15 -7.67 -36.10 -20.03
C GLY A 15 -6.25 -35.97 -19.50
N TYR A 16 -5.27 -36.47 -20.25
CA TYR A 16 -3.85 -36.26 -19.95
C TYR A 16 -3.56 -34.77 -20.09
N PHE A 17 -3.35 -34.07 -18.97
CA PHE A 17 -2.77 -32.73 -18.93
C PHE A 17 -1.30 -32.87 -18.52
N ASN A 18 -0.38 -32.66 -19.47
CA ASN A 18 1.03 -32.46 -19.16
C ASN A 18 1.21 -31.03 -18.62
N GLY A 19 1.61 -30.89 -17.36
CA GLY A 19 2.02 -29.61 -16.78
C GLY A 19 3.40 -29.17 -17.29
N PRO A 20 3.78 -27.88 -17.11
CA PRO A 20 5.07 -27.36 -17.58
C PRO A 20 6.25 -28.08 -16.88
N PRO A 21 7.35 -28.35 -17.61
CA PRO A 21 8.54 -28.97 -17.02
C PRO A 21 9.21 -28.01 -16.03
N VAL A 22 9.47 -28.53 -14.84
CA VAL A 22 10.24 -27.86 -13.77
C VAL A 22 11.68 -28.33 -13.90
N THR A 23 12.62 -27.39 -13.89
CA THR A 23 14.06 -27.71 -13.88
C THR A 23 14.68 -27.27 -12.58
N TYR A 24 15.62 -28.07 -12.11
CA TYR A 24 16.35 -27.83 -10.88
C TYR A 24 17.81 -27.57 -11.19
N ASP A 25 18.34 -26.55 -10.53
CA ASP A 25 19.75 -26.25 -10.56
C ASP A 25 20.48 -27.09 -9.50
N SER A 26 21.76 -27.36 -9.70
CA SER A 26 22.60 -28.19 -8.82
C SER A 26 22.74 -27.69 -7.36
N ASP A 27 22.20 -26.50 -7.06
CA ASP A 27 22.17 -25.87 -5.74
C ASP A 27 20.83 -26.02 -5.00
N GLY A 28 19.84 -26.69 -5.61
CA GLY A 28 18.52 -26.94 -5.03
C GLY A 28 17.50 -25.83 -5.26
N SER A 29 17.80 -24.83 -6.10
CA SER A 29 16.82 -23.83 -6.54
C SER A 29 15.90 -24.37 -7.66
N VAL A 30 14.66 -23.86 -7.72
CA VAL A 30 13.59 -24.35 -8.61
C VAL A 30 13.21 -23.28 -9.63
N ARG A 31 13.25 -23.60 -10.93
CA ARG A 31 12.72 -22.76 -12.02
C ARG A 31 11.52 -23.44 -12.70
N VAL A 32 10.42 -22.70 -12.84
CA VAL A 32 9.20 -23.15 -13.54
C VAL A 32 9.16 -22.52 -14.93
N ASN A 33 9.23 -23.33 -15.99
CA ASN A 33 9.27 -22.85 -17.37
C ASN A 33 7.85 -22.83 -17.96
N LEU A 34 7.27 -21.65 -18.20
CA LEU A 34 5.84 -21.47 -18.54
C LEU A 34 5.52 -21.46 -20.05
N SER A 35 6.43 -21.92 -20.91
CA SER A 35 6.20 -21.99 -22.36
C SER A 35 6.26 -23.43 -22.86
N HIS A 36 5.11 -23.99 -23.26
CA HIS A 36 5.09 -25.13 -24.18
C HIS A 36 4.13 -24.85 -25.34
N VAL A 37 4.66 -25.00 -26.55
CA VAL A 37 3.95 -25.04 -27.83
C VAL A 37 3.84 -26.52 -28.18
N ASP A 38 2.62 -27.01 -28.38
CA ASP A 38 2.36 -28.37 -28.88
C ASP A 38 2.73 -28.43 -30.38
N GLU A 39 3.75 -29.19 -30.75
CA GLU A 39 3.95 -29.66 -32.13
C GLU A 39 3.22 -30.99 -32.32
N GLY A 40 2.28 -31.01 -33.28
CA GLY A 40 1.30 -32.09 -33.43
C GLY A 40 1.84 -33.42 -33.98
N SER A 41 1.16 -34.50 -33.60
CA SER A 41 1.16 -35.77 -34.34
C SER A 41 0.02 -35.76 -35.37
N THR A 42 0.36 -35.82 -36.64
CA THR A 42 -0.54 -36.03 -37.77
C THR A 42 -1.30 -37.36 -37.64
N ASN A 43 -2.63 -37.35 -37.69
CA ASN A 43 -3.37 -38.49 -38.20
C ASN A 43 -4.63 -38.05 -38.96
N THR A 44 -4.71 -38.47 -40.21
CA THR A 44 -5.76 -38.20 -41.18
C THR A 44 -7.04 -38.96 -40.82
N GLY A 45 -8.17 -38.26 -40.75
CA GLY A 45 -9.49 -38.87 -40.55
C GLY A 45 -10.61 -37.97 -41.07
N THR A 46 -11.11 -38.31 -42.25
CA THR A 46 -12.27 -37.75 -42.96
C THR A 46 -13.57 -37.79 -42.14
N GLY A 47 -14.39 -36.74 -42.19
CA GLY A 47 -15.78 -36.77 -41.70
C GLY A 47 -16.48 -35.41 -41.77
N ASN A 48 -17.61 -35.38 -42.46
CA ASN A 48 -18.32 -34.22 -42.99
C ASN A 48 -19.51 -33.75 -42.10
N ALA A 49 -20.00 -32.52 -42.37
CA ALA A 49 -21.27 -31.88 -41.97
C ALA A 49 -21.35 -31.24 -40.56
N GLY A 50 -21.80 -30.00 -40.34
CA GLY A 50 -22.37 -28.96 -41.20
C GLY A 50 -23.03 -27.84 -40.34
N GLY A 51 -23.16 -26.62 -40.88
CA GLY A 51 -24.25 -25.69 -40.54
C GLY A 51 -23.95 -24.51 -39.61
N HIS A 52 -23.90 -23.31 -40.21
CA HIS A 52 -24.16 -21.92 -39.74
C HIS A 52 -24.68 -21.69 -38.30
N ASP A 53 -24.31 -20.63 -37.55
CA ASP A 53 -24.43 -19.22 -37.93
C ASP A 53 -23.66 -18.24 -37.00
N THR A 54 -23.53 -17.01 -37.51
CA THR A 54 -22.82 -15.78 -37.11
C THR A 54 -22.65 -15.37 -35.63
N GLY A 55 -21.46 -14.83 -35.33
CA GLY A 55 -21.18 -14.02 -34.13
C GLY A 55 -19.71 -13.62 -33.99
N SER A 56 -19.32 -12.46 -34.53
CA SER A 56 -17.98 -11.89 -34.37
C SER A 56 -17.62 -11.66 -32.89
N ALA A 57 -16.54 -12.30 -32.43
CA ALA A 57 -15.76 -11.85 -31.28
C ALA A 57 -14.29 -12.18 -31.53
N SER A 58 -13.47 -11.13 -31.62
CA SER A 58 -12.01 -11.19 -31.72
C SER A 58 -11.43 -11.92 -30.51
N GLY A 59 -11.04 -13.19 -30.70
CA GLY A 59 -10.37 -14.02 -29.70
C GLY A 59 -8.93 -13.58 -29.50
N SER A 60 -8.70 -12.75 -28.47
CA SER A 60 -7.38 -12.58 -27.85
C SER A 60 -6.97 -13.92 -27.24
N SER A 61 -5.89 -14.52 -27.74
CA SER A 61 -5.27 -15.72 -27.17
C SER A 61 -4.80 -15.43 -25.75
N GLY A 62 -5.53 -15.96 -24.76
CA GLY A 62 -5.24 -15.80 -23.35
C GLY A 62 -3.99 -16.59 -22.93
N SER A 63 -2.91 -15.87 -22.67
CA SER A 63 -1.77 -16.32 -21.85
C SER A 63 -2.27 -16.88 -20.52
N VAL A 64 -1.92 -18.12 -20.17
CA VAL A 64 -2.12 -18.67 -18.81
C VAL A 64 -1.08 -18.02 -17.88
N GLY A 65 -1.34 -16.78 -17.47
CA GLY A 65 -0.43 -15.97 -16.65
C GLY A 65 -0.99 -15.67 -15.26
N SER A 66 -0.19 -15.99 -14.23
CA SER A 66 0.03 -15.19 -13.00
C SER A 66 -1.17 -14.60 -12.25
N ASN A 67 -2.35 -15.24 -12.28
CA ASN A 67 -3.55 -14.78 -11.60
C ASN A 67 -4.05 -15.81 -10.56
N TRP A 68 -3.50 -15.76 -9.35
CA TRP A 68 -3.95 -16.61 -8.23
C TRP A 68 -5.08 -15.94 -7.43
N ALA A 69 -5.07 -14.61 -7.36
CA ALA A 69 -6.03 -13.81 -6.61
C ALA A 69 -7.37 -13.63 -7.32
N GLY A 70 -8.46 -13.95 -6.63
CA GLY A 70 -9.83 -13.58 -7.03
C GLY A 70 -10.19 -12.14 -6.66
N SER A 71 -11.28 -11.62 -7.24
CA SER A 71 -11.81 -10.30 -6.90
C SER A 71 -12.16 -10.18 -5.41
N GLY A 72 -11.93 -9.02 -4.82
CA GLY A 72 -12.22 -8.77 -3.41
C GLY A 72 -11.71 -7.42 -2.91
N PRO A 73 -11.77 -7.17 -1.60
CA PRO A 73 -11.44 -5.88 -0.99
C PRO A 73 -9.96 -5.48 -1.07
N VAL A 74 -9.06 -6.42 -1.34
CA VAL A 74 -7.62 -6.15 -1.52
C VAL A 74 -7.24 -6.26 -2.99
N ASN A 75 -6.39 -5.35 -3.47
CA ASN A 75 -5.95 -5.29 -4.87
C ASN A 75 -5.29 -6.62 -5.29
N THR A 76 -5.82 -7.24 -6.35
CA THR A 76 -5.39 -8.56 -6.84
C THR A 76 -3.96 -8.57 -7.37
N SER A 77 -3.50 -7.49 -7.99
CA SER A 77 -2.11 -7.35 -8.45
C SER A 77 -1.12 -7.32 -7.28
N LEU A 78 -1.49 -6.70 -6.15
CA LEU A 78 -0.67 -6.69 -4.93
C LEU A 78 -0.56 -8.11 -4.31
N ILE A 79 -1.68 -8.84 -4.25
CA ILE A 79 -1.73 -10.23 -3.78
C ILE A 79 -0.83 -11.11 -4.67
N ASN A 80 -1.02 -11.06 -6.00
CA ASN A 80 -0.24 -11.86 -6.95
C ASN A 80 1.26 -11.51 -6.92
N ALA A 81 1.62 -10.23 -6.79
CA ALA A 81 3.02 -9.80 -6.69
C ALA A 81 3.70 -10.33 -5.42
N THR A 82 2.98 -10.35 -4.29
CA THR A 82 3.52 -10.84 -3.02
C THR A 82 3.71 -12.37 -3.04
N ILE A 83 2.80 -13.11 -3.68
CA ILE A 83 2.96 -14.56 -3.92
C ILE A 83 4.20 -14.82 -4.78
N SER A 84 4.36 -14.06 -5.86
CA SER A 84 5.50 -14.20 -6.77
C SER A 84 6.84 -13.91 -6.10
N GLU A 85 6.93 -12.88 -5.24
CA GLU A 85 8.14 -12.61 -4.45
C GLU A 85 8.41 -13.73 -3.43
N SER A 86 7.37 -14.26 -2.79
CA SER A 86 7.52 -15.35 -1.80
C SER A 86 8.05 -16.63 -2.44
N LEU A 87 7.59 -16.96 -3.66
CA LEU A 87 8.10 -18.09 -4.43
C LEU A 87 9.55 -17.89 -4.92
N SER A 88 9.98 -16.64 -5.08
CA SER A 88 11.37 -16.31 -5.45
C SER A 88 12.31 -16.35 -4.23
N ASN A 89 11.78 -16.14 -3.02
CA ASN A 89 12.52 -16.01 -1.76
C ASN A 89 12.24 -17.18 -0.79
N LEU A 90 12.33 -18.43 -1.28
CA LEU A 90 12.01 -19.67 -0.53
C LEU A 90 12.79 -19.89 0.78
N LEU A 91 13.77 -19.04 1.11
CA LEU A 91 14.58 -19.11 2.33
C LEU A 91 14.16 -18.10 3.41
N VAL A 92 13.19 -17.23 3.15
CA VAL A 92 12.80 -16.12 4.06
C VAL A 92 11.36 -16.29 4.53
N ALA A 93 11.09 -15.99 5.81
CA ALA A 93 9.73 -15.98 6.34
C ALA A 93 8.85 -14.98 5.58
N VAL A 94 7.72 -15.42 5.02
CA VAL A 94 6.87 -14.61 4.14
C VAL A 94 6.42 -13.32 4.83
N THR A 95 6.15 -13.37 6.13
CA THR A 95 5.74 -12.19 6.92
C THR A 95 6.82 -11.11 7.04
N SER A 96 8.07 -11.45 6.75
CA SER A 96 9.22 -10.54 6.83
C SER A 96 9.60 -9.90 5.48
N THR A 97 8.90 -10.24 4.39
CA THR A 97 9.15 -9.64 3.07
C THR A 97 8.55 -8.24 2.96
N ALA A 98 9.10 -7.41 2.08
CA ALA A 98 8.62 -6.04 1.90
C ALA A 98 7.22 -6.02 1.28
N SER A 99 6.96 -6.86 0.27
CA SER A 99 5.62 -6.99 -0.33
C SER A 99 4.57 -7.47 0.65
N TYR A 100 4.89 -8.43 1.53
CA TYR A 100 3.91 -8.91 2.49
C TYR A 100 3.58 -7.86 3.55
N ARG A 101 4.55 -7.06 4.02
CA ARG A 101 4.27 -5.92 4.90
C ARG A 101 3.32 -4.91 4.25
N ILE A 102 3.47 -4.66 2.95
CA ILE A 102 2.60 -3.77 2.19
C ILE A 102 1.18 -4.36 2.08
N LEU A 103 1.09 -5.66 1.78
CA LEU A 103 -0.18 -6.39 1.76
C LEU A 103 -0.88 -6.35 3.13
N ARG A 104 -0.11 -6.58 4.20
CA ARG A 104 -0.61 -6.58 5.58
C ARG A 104 -1.11 -5.20 6.00
N ALA A 105 -0.41 -4.13 5.63
CA ALA A 105 -0.88 -2.76 5.87
C ALA A 105 -2.19 -2.45 5.11
N ALA A 106 -2.31 -2.91 3.86
CA ALA A 106 -3.57 -2.77 3.10
C ALA A 106 -4.72 -3.55 3.74
N PHE A 107 -4.44 -4.73 4.29
CA PHE A 107 -5.41 -5.53 5.04
C PHE A 107 -5.84 -4.86 6.35
N ASP A 108 -4.89 -4.35 7.14
CA ASP A 108 -5.17 -3.69 8.43
C ASP A 108 -5.98 -2.39 8.24
N ALA A 109 -5.83 -1.72 7.09
CA ALA A 109 -6.58 -0.52 6.70
C ALA A 109 -8.05 -0.78 6.32
N LEU A 110 -8.47 -2.05 6.17
CA LEU A 110 -9.87 -2.38 5.89
C LEU A 110 -10.73 -2.26 7.14
N ALA A 111 -12.00 -1.89 6.93
CA ALA A 111 -13.00 -1.94 7.99
C ALA A 111 -13.08 -3.35 8.61
N LEU A 112 -13.29 -3.45 9.92
CA LEU A 112 -13.31 -4.73 10.64
C LEU A 112 -14.27 -5.77 10.03
N VAL A 113 -15.37 -5.30 9.42
CA VAL A 113 -16.36 -6.14 8.72
C VAL A 113 -15.86 -6.69 7.38
N GLN A 114 -14.90 -6.04 6.73
CA GLN A 114 -14.29 -6.46 5.47
C GLN A 114 -13.04 -7.33 5.67
N GLN A 115 -12.39 -7.25 6.83
CA GLN A 115 -11.17 -8.02 7.12
C GLN A 115 -11.34 -9.55 7.01
N PRO A 116 -12.46 -10.18 7.43
CA PRO A 116 -12.66 -11.62 7.19
C PRO A 116 -12.70 -11.98 5.70
N VAL A 117 -13.37 -11.16 4.89
CA VAL A 117 -13.48 -11.36 3.43
C VAL A 117 -12.12 -11.17 2.76
N ALA A 118 -11.36 -10.16 3.19
CA ALA A 118 -10.01 -9.92 2.71
C ALA A 118 -9.02 -11.03 3.09
N ARG A 119 -9.15 -11.58 4.30
CA ARG A 119 -8.34 -12.70 4.76
C ARG A 119 -8.60 -13.89 3.86
N ASP A 120 -9.88 -14.20 3.60
CA ASP A 120 -10.24 -15.35 2.78
C ASP A 120 -9.76 -15.16 1.33
N GLN A 121 -9.89 -13.95 0.78
CA GLN A 121 -9.34 -13.60 -0.54
C GLN A 121 -7.82 -13.86 -0.63
N ILE A 122 -7.06 -13.37 0.35
CA ILE A 122 -5.60 -13.51 0.39
C ILE A 122 -5.21 -14.98 0.59
N VAL A 123 -5.79 -15.66 1.58
CA VAL A 123 -5.44 -17.05 1.91
C VAL A 123 -5.79 -18.00 0.77
N GLN A 124 -6.94 -17.80 0.10
CA GLN A 124 -7.31 -18.59 -1.09
C GLN A 124 -6.32 -18.40 -2.25
N ALA A 125 -5.80 -17.20 -2.45
CA ALA A 125 -4.80 -16.96 -3.49
C ALA A 125 -3.49 -17.72 -3.20
N TRP A 126 -3.03 -17.70 -1.94
CA TRP A 126 -1.86 -18.47 -1.50
C TRP A 126 -2.08 -19.98 -1.60
N GLN A 127 -3.27 -20.46 -1.23
CA GLN A 127 -3.64 -21.86 -1.37
C GLN A 127 -3.67 -22.31 -2.83
N ARG A 128 -4.24 -21.48 -3.72
CA ARG A 128 -4.28 -21.77 -5.16
C ARG A 128 -2.88 -21.85 -5.77
N ALA A 129 -1.97 -20.98 -5.34
CA ALA A 129 -0.57 -21.05 -5.75
C ALA A 129 0.12 -22.33 -5.26
N HIS A 130 -0.19 -22.79 -4.03
CA HIS A 130 0.28 -24.08 -3.52
C HIS A 130 -0.25 -25.27 -4.32
N ASP A 131 -1.56 -25.30 -4.58
CA ASP A 131 -2.23 -26.46 -5.20
C ASP A 131 -1.82 -26.68 -6.65
N LEU A 132 -1.44 -25.62 -7.35
CA LEU A 132 -0.93 -25.68 -8.73
C LEU A 132 0.49 -26.27 -8.82
N MET A 133 1.20 -26.48 -7.71
CA MET A 133 2.53 -27.10 -7.72
C MET A 133 2.45 -28.63 -7.68
N PRO A 134 3.29 -29.35 -8.45
CA PRO A 134 3.34 -30.81 -8.39
C PRO A 134 3.96 -31.29 -7.08
N ASP A 135 3.50 -32.45 -6.56
CA ASP A 135 4.00 -33.04 -5.29
C ASP A 135 5.45 -33.51 -5.39
N LYS A 136 5.79 -34.02 -6.56
CA LYS A 136 7.10 -34.52 -6.91
C LYS A 136 7.56 -33.87 -8.18
N VAL A 137 8.86 -33.80 -8.33
CA VAL A 137 9.45 -33.25 -9.53
C VAL A 137 10.62 -34.15 -9.91
N THR A 138 10.83 -34.28 -11.21
CA THR A 138 11.76 -35.24 -11.79
C THR A 138 12.89 -34.48 -12.48
N GLU A 139 14.10 -34.70 -12.02
CA GLU A 139 15.34 -34.21 -12.61
C GLU A 139 15.97 -35.29 -13.47
N SER A 140 16.29 -34.98 -14.72
CA SER A 140 17.10 -35.86 -15.56
C SER A 140 18.56 -35.47 -15.41
N TYR A 141 19.41 -36.43 -15.05
CA TYR A 141 20.85 -36.23 -14.96
C TYR A 141 21.61 -37.31 -15.73
N GLU A 142 22.73 -36.91 -16.34
CA GLU A 142 23.57 -37.81 -17.13
C GLU A 142 24.46 -38.62 -16.20
N THR A 143 24.30 -39.95 -16.23
CA THR A 143 25.21 -40.86 -15.53
C THR A 143 26.40 -41.13 -16.44
N GLY A 144 27.50 -40.39 -16.21
CA GLY A 144 28.69 -40.43 -17.06
C GLY A 144 29.19 -41.87 -17.34
N GLY A 145 29.19 -42.24 -18.61
CA GLY A 145 29.65 -43.53 -19.16
C GLY A 145 29.41 -43.59 -20.67
N SER A 146 30.21 -44.37 -21.39
CA SER A 146 30.39 -44.33 -22.86
C SER A 146 29.14 -44.52 -23.73
N ASN A 147 27.97 -44.78 -23.14
CA ASN A 147 26.72 -45.05 -23.85
C ASN A 147 25.55 -44.11 -23.48
N GLY A 148 25.79 -43.01 -22.75
CA GLY A 148 24.81 -41.93 -22.55
C GLY A 148 23.43 -42.40 -22.05
N HIS A 149 23.39 -42.94 -20.83
CA HIS A 149 22.11 -43.25 -20.18
C HIS A 149 21.69 -42.08 -19.29
N THR A 150 20.57 -41.46 -19.66
CA THR A 150 19.89 -40.44 -18.85
C THR A 150 19.15 -41.14 -17.71
N ALA A 151 19.53 -40.84 -16.47
CA ALA A 151 18.83 -41.32 -15.29
C ALA A 151 17.90 -40.22 -14.77
N THR A 152 16.68 -40.60 -14.37
CA THR A 152 15.74 -39.67 -13.75
C THR A 152 15.76 -39.84 -12.24
N ARG A 153 15.88 -38.72 -11.52
CA ARG A 153 15.72 -38.65 -10.07
C ARG A 153 14.45 -37.90 -9.77
N THR A 154 13.48 -38.59 -9.19
CA THR A 154 12.27 -37.94 -8.67
C THR A 154 12.48 -37.60 -7.21
N THR A 155 12.34 -36.33 -6.87
CA THR A 155 12.42 -35.80 -5.49
C THR A 155 11.13 -35.10 -5.11
N ASP A 156 10.89 -34.98 -3.80
CA ASP A 156 9.75 -34.23 -3.28
C ASP A 156 9.94 -32.73 -3.54
N ASN A 157 8.84 -32.03 -3.86
CA ASN A 157 8.89 -30.60 -4.18
C ASN A 157 9.08 -29.75 -2.91
N ALA A 158 10.33 -29.35 -2.62
CA ALA A 158 10.67 -28.49 -1.49
C ALA A 158 9.97 -27.12 -1.54
N ALA A 159 9.72 -26.55 -2.73
CA ALA A 159 9.01 -25.29 -2.89
C ALA A 159 7.53 -25.44 -2.51
N LYS A 160 6.88 -26.55 -2.87
CA LYS A 160 5.50 -26.85 -2.45
C LYS A 160 5.39 -26.96 -0.92
N LYS A 161 6.35 -27.64 -0.28
CA LYS A 161 6.42 -27.76 1.19
C LYS A 161 6.60 -26.40 1.87
N THR A 162 7.47 -25.55 1.33
CA THR A 162 7.71 -24.18 1.84
C THR A 162 6.47 -23.31 1.65
N MET A 163 5.77 -23.45 0.53
CA MET A 163 4.53 -22.72 0.28
C MET A 163 3.41 -23.14 1.22
N ALA A 164 3.30 -24.43 1.58
CA ALA A 164 2.35 -24.88 2.61
C ALA A 164 2.59 -24.19 3.97
N GLN A 165 3.86 -24.00 4.35
CA GLN A 165 4.23 -23.23 5.54
C GLN A 165 3.86 -21.75 5.40
N ALA A 166 4.09 -21.16 4.22
CA ALA A 166 3.70 -19.79 3.92
C ALA A 166 2.18 -19.57 4.04
N VAL A 167 1.34 -20.47 3.49
CA VAL A 167 -0.12 -20.39 3.64
C VAL A 167 -0.50 -20.30 5.12
N THR A 168 0.09 -21.17 5.95
CA THR A 168 -0.17 -21.24 7.39
C THR A 168 0.26 -19.96 8.10
N GLN A 169 1.44 -19.44 7.76
CA GLN A 169 1.98 -18.23 8.35
C GLN A 169 1.12 -17.00 8.01
N VAL A 170 0.71 -16.88 6.75
CA VAL A 170 -0.18 -15.80 6.28
C VAL A 170 -1.54 -15.86 6.96
N LEU A 171 -2.13 -17.05 7.05
CA LEU A 171 -3.41 -17.23 7.73
C LEU A 171 -3.34 -16.84 9.22
N SER A 172 -2.31 -17.33 9.93
CA SER A 172 -2.12 -17.07 11.35
C SER A 172 -1.89 -15.59 11.66
N ASP A 173 -1.10 -14.92 10.82
CA ASP A 173 -0.77 -13.51 10.96
C ASP A 173 -2.03 -12.63 10.76
N LEU A 174 -2.79 -12.85 9.68
CA LEU A 174 -4.04 -12.14 9.40
C LEU A 174 -5.13 -12.42 10.45
N GLN A 175 -5.21 -13.65 10.98
CA GLN A 175 -6.14 -13.96 12.09
C GLN A 175 -5.75 -13.26 13.39
N SER A 176 -4.44 -13.16 13.66
CA SER A 176 -3.92 -12.43 14.82
C SER A 176 -4.21 -10.93 14.70
N ALA A 177 -4.11 -10.37 13.50
CA ALA A 177 -4.51 -9.01 13.16
C ALA A 177 -5.96 -8.70 13.54
N ILE A 178 -6.89 -9.52 13.01
CA ILE A 178 -8.33 -9.38 13.28
C ILE A 178 -8.58 -9.47 14.78
N SER A 179 -7.95 -10.42 15.47
CA SER A 179 -8.09 -10.62 16.91
C SER A 179 -7.59 -9.42 17.72
N GLN A 180 -6.47 -8.80 17.32
CA GLN A 180 -5.95 -7.59 17.97
C GLN A 180 -6.86 -6.38 17.75
N HIS A 181 -7.35 -6.19 16.52
CA HIS A 181 -8.30 -5.13 16.19
C HIS A 181 -9.63 -5.30 16.94
N GLN A 182 -10.12 -6.54 17.09
CA GLN A 182 -11.27 -6.88 17.92
C GLN A 182 -11.00 -6.60 19.41
N LYS A 183 -9.81 -6.94 19.93
CA LYS A 183 -9.43 -6.63 21.32
C LYS A 183 -9.34 -5.13 21.59
N ALA A 184 -8.83 -4.34 20.65
CA ALA A 184 -8.81 -2.88 20.77
C ALA A 184 -10.24 -2.30 20.79
N GLY A 185 -11.14 -2.81 19.95
CA GLY A 185 -12.56 -2.47 19.99
C GLY A 185 -13.26 -2.94 21.27
N ALA A 186 -12.91 -4.12 21.77
CA ALA A 186 -13.43 -4.68 23.02
C ALA A 186 -12.95 -3.87 24.24
N ALA A 187 -11.68 -3.46 24.30
CA ALA A 187 -11.14 -2.63 25.38
C ALA A 187 -11.81 -1.25 25.42
N ALA A 188 -12.13 -0.65 24.26
CA ALA A 188 -12.92 0.57 24.18
C ALA A 188 -14.37 0.34 24.65
N SER A 189 -14.96 -0.82 24.34
CA SER A 189 -16.28 -1.24 24.82
C SER A 189 -16.30 -1.55 26.32
N GLU A 190 -15.21 -2.09 26.87
CA GLU A 190 -15.05 -2.48 28.27
C GLU A 190 -14.78 -1.26 29.16
N ALA A 191 -14.05 -0.27 28.64
CA ALA A 191 -13.95 1.06 29.26
C ALA A 191 -15.30 1.79 29.30
N ALA A 192 -16.10 1.69 28.23
CA ALA A 192 -17.46 2.22 28.20
C ALA A 192 -18.41 1.46 29.15
N ALA A 193 -18.29 0.13 29.23
CA ALA A 193 -19.06 -0.70 30.16
C ALA A 193 -18.69 -0.43 31.62
N SER A 194 -17.41 -0.18 31.92
CA SER A 194 -16.94 0.18 33.27
C SER A 194 -17.45 1.55 33.69
N ALA A 195 -17.48 2.53 32.78
CA ALA A 195 -18.09 3.83 33.03
C ALA A 195 -19.62 3.74 33.24
N ALA A 196 -20.30 2.87 32.48
CA ALA A 196 -21.73 2.61 32.67
C ALA A 196 -22.03 1.88 34.00
N ALA A 197 -21.17 0.95 34.42
CA ALA A 197 -21.29 0.25 35.69
C ALA A 197 -21.08 1.19 36.90
N GLU A 198 -20.13 2.11 36.83
CA GLU A 198 -19.92 3.12 37.87
C GLU A 198 -21.10 4.12 37.94
N ALA A 199 -21.68 4.50 36.81
CA ALA A 199 -22.89 5.31 36.76
C ALA A 199 -24.12 4.58 37.34
N GLU A 200 -24.26 3.27 37.09
CA GLU A 200 -25.33 2.45 37.66
C GLU A 200 -25.17 2.27 39.18
N LYS A 201 -23.93 2.13 39.67
CA LYS A 201 -23.62 2.10 41.10
C LYS A 201 -24.02 3.42 41.79
N GLN A 202 -23.74 4.57 41.15
CA GLN A 202 -24.19 5.88 41.63
C GLN A 202 -25.72 6.02 41.60
N ARG A 203 -26.40 5.46 40.59
CA ARG A 203 -27.87 5.39 40.53
C ARG A 203 -28.44 4.56 41.68
N GLN A 204 -27.87 3.39 41.95
CA GLN A 204 -28.30 2.54 43.06
C GLN A 204 -28.06 3.18 44.42
N ALA A 205 -26.95 3.90 44.60
CA ALA A 205 -26.70 4.70 45.80
C ALA A 205 -27.72 5.85 45.96
N ALA A 206 -28.13 6.50 44.86
CA ALA A 206 -29.16 7.54 44.88
C ALA A 206 -30.57 6.97 45.15
N ILE A 207 -30.89 5.79 44.63
CA ILE A 207 -32.14 5.07 44.90
C ILE A 207 -32.19 4.56 46.33
N ALA A 208 -31.07 4.04 46.85
CA ALA A 208 -30.95 3.66 48.25
C ALA A 208 -31.09 4.90 49.16
N ALA A 209 -30.48 6.03 48.81
CA ALA A 209 -30.65 7.29 49.53
C ALA A 209 -32.11 7.82 49.46
N ALA A 210 -32.80 7.64 48.34
CA ALA A 210 -34.22 7.98 48.18
C ALA A 210 -35.14 7.03 48.97
N GLY A 211 -34.82 5.73 49.03
CA GLY A 211 -35.53 4.74 49.85
C GLY A 211 -35.31 4.96 51.35
N ILE A 212 -34.11 5.40 51.76
CA ILE A 212 -33.80 5.77 53.14
C ILE A 212 -34.46 7.10 53.54
N ALA A 213 -34.62 8.03 52.59
CA ALA A 213 -35.37 9.27 52.81
C ALA A 213 -36.89 9.07 52.85
N GLY A 214 -37.39 7.89 52.47
CA GLY A 214 -38.82 7.62 52.29
C GLY A 214 -39.25 6.26 52.84
N LEU A 215 -39.65 6.22 54.11
CA LEU A 215 -40.62 5.25 54.64
C LEU A 215 -42.05 5.51 54.06
N ASN A 216 -42.16 5.56 52.72
CA ASN A 216 -43.35 5.35 51.86
C ASN A 216 -44.35 6.50 51.56
N GLN A 217 -43.95 7.70 51.11
CA GLN A 217 -44.91 8.68 50.54
C GLN A 217 -44.35 9.51 49.36
N SER A 218 -45.11 9.66 48.27
CA SER A 218 -44.77 10.53 47.12
C SER A 218 -44.98 12.02 47.46
N VAL A 219 -44.42 12.95 46.66
CA VAL A 219 -44.68 14.40 46.81
C VAL A 219 -46.18 14.72 46.81
N SER A 220 -46.95 14.06 45.94
CA SER A 220 -48.40 14.21 45.89
C SER A 220 -49.08 13.71 47.16
N GLN A 221 -48.61 12.62 47.75
CA GLN A 221 -49.14 12.06 48.99
C GLN A 221 -48.76 12.91 50.21
N SER A 222 -47.50 13.38 50.30
CA SER A 222 -47.07 14.32 51.34
C SER A 222 -47.84 15.64 51.27
N GLN A 223 -48.16 16.13 50.06
CA GLN A 223 -49.01 17.31 49.87
C GLN A 223 -50.45 17.07 50.34
N ALA A 224 -51.03 15.91 50.01
CA ALA A 224 -52.37 15.55 50.48
C ALA A 224 -52.41 15.46 52.02
N ASN A 225 -51.39 14.90 52.65
CA ASN A 225 -51.29 14.78 54.10
C ASN A 225 -51.15 16.15 54.78
N LEU A 226 -50.39 17.07 54.20
CA LEU A 226 -50.30 18.46 54.67
C LEU A 226 -51.67 19.16 54.59
N ASN A 227 -52.40 18.98 53.49
CA ASN A 227 -53.74 19.57 53.34
C ASN A 227 -54.71 19.04 54.41
N THR A 228 -54.71 17.73 54.65
CA THR A 228 -55.52 17.09 55.71
C THR A 228 -55.14 17.60 57.11
N ALA A 229 -53.84 17.65 57.43
CA ALA A 229 -53.38 18.14 58.72
C ALA A 229 -53.70 19.64 58.94
N THR A 230 -53.64 20.45 57.88
CA THR A 230 -53.99 21.88 57.92
C THR A 230 -55.49 22.09 58.17
N ALA A 231 -56.33 21.30 57.52
CA ALA A 231 -57.78 21.33 57.75
C ALA A 231 -58.14 20.91 59.18
N GLU A 232 -57.50 19.85 59.69
CA GLU A 232 -57.75 19.35 61.05
C GLU A 232 -57.25 20.34 62.12
N GLN A 233 -56.09 20.96 61.92
CA GLN A 233 -55.58 22.01 62.81
C GLN A 233 -56.53 23.21 62.86
N SER A 234 -57.06 23.65 61.72
CA SER A 234 -58.02 24.76 61.65
C SER A 234 -59.31 24.43 62.41
N ARG A 235 -59.82 23.21 62.23
CA ARG A 235 -61.04 22.71 62.90
C ARG A 235 -60.86 22.65 64.42
N LEU A 236 -59.76 22.07 64.88
CA LEU A 236 -59.47 21.93 66.31
C LEU A 236 -59.14 23.27 66.97
N GLN A 237 -58.48 24.19 66.27
CA GLN A 237 -58.25 25.55 66.76
C GLN A 237 -59.57 26.31 66.95
N GLN A 238 -60.51 26.18 66.00
CA GLN A 238 -61.83 26.79 66.14
C GLN A 238 -62.60 26.19 67.33
N ALA A 239 -62.56 24.87 67.51
CA ALA A 239 -63.18 24.19 68.64
C ALA A 239 -62.57 24.65 69.98
N ALA A 240 -61.25 24.82 70.05
CA ALA A 240 -60.56 25.35 71.23
C ALA A 240 -61.00 26.79 71.56
N ASN A 241 -61.11 27.66 70.56
CA ASN A 241 -61.58 29.03 70.74
C ASN A 241 -63.02 29.08 71.27
N VAL A 242 -63.91 28.24 70.72
CA VAL A 242 -65.30 28.14 71.17
C VAL A 242 -65.38 27.61 72.61
N ALA A 243 -64.61 26.57 72.94
CA ALA A 243 -64.57 26.00 74.29
C ALA A 243 -64.03 27.01 75.32
N ALA A 244 -63.00 27.79 74.96
CA ALA A 244 -62.47 28.86 75.80
C ALA A 244 -63.51 29.95 76.06
N GLN A 245 -64.23 30.41 75.03
CA GLN A 245 -65.28 31.41 75.19
C GLN A 245 -66.42 30.89 76.08
N ASN A 246 -66.82 29.63 75.90
CA ASN A 246 -67.85 29.00 76.73
C ASN A 246 -67.41 28.91 78.21
N ALA A 247 -66.16 28.53 78.46
CA ALA A 247 -65.60 28.49 79.82
C ALA A 247 -65.63 29.87 80.49
N VAL A 248 -65.24 30.93 79.77
CA VAL A 248 -65.31 32.32 80.26
C VAL A 248 -66.75 32.71 80.60
N ASN A 249 -67.70 32.43 79.70
CA ASN A 249 -69.11 32.78 79.91
C ASN A 249 -69.70 32.06 81.14
N LEU A 250 -69.43 30.76 81.29
CA LEU A 250 -69.91 29.96 82.42
C LEU A 250 -69.21 30.37 83.73
N ARG A 251 -67.94 30.78 83.69
CA ARG A 251 -67.24 31.31 84.85
C ARG A 251 -67.87 32.62 85.33
N GLN A 252 -68.22 33.51 84.40
CA GLN A 252 -68.91 34.77 84.72
C GLN A 252 -70.30 34.53 85.32
N ALA A 253 -71.04 33.54 84.79
CA ALA A 253 -72.32 33.12 85.35
C ALA A 253 -72.17 32.59 86.78
N ALA A 254 -71.20 31.69 87.01
CA ALA A 254 -70.91 31.13 88.33
C ALA A 254 -70.55 32.21 89.37
N GLN A 255 -69.74 33.21 88.99
CA GLN A 255 -69.44 34.36 89.86
C GLN A 255 -70.68 35.18 90.22
N SER A 256 -71.58 35.36 89.25
CA SER A 256 -72.83 36.09 89.44
C SER A 256 -73.78 35.33 90.38
N ALA A 257 -73.90 34.00 90.23
CA ALA A 257 -74.71 33.17 91.13
C ALA A 257 -74.12 33.06 92.54
N GLU A 258 -72.80 33.00 92.67
CA GLU A 258 -72.14 33.03 93.98
C GLU A 258 -72.45 34.35 94.72
N SER A 259 -72.37 35.48 94.00
CA SER A 259 -72.73 36.79 94.55
C SER A 259 -74.20 36.83 95.01
N ALA A 260 -75.12 36.26 94.21
CA ALA A 260 -76.54 36.16 94.57
C ALA A 260 -76.78 35.25 95.78
N ALA A 261 -76.08 34.11 95.87
CA ALA A 261 -76.15 33.20 97.00
C ALA A 261 -75.65 33.85 98.31
N GLN A 262 -74.57 34.64 98.24
CA GLN A 262 -74.06 35.40 99.38
C GLN A 262 -75.06 36.44 99.87
N GLN A 263 -75.71 37.17 98.96
CA GLN A 263 -76.75 38.15 99.30
C GLN A 263 -77.98 37.49 99.93
N ALA A 264 -78.46 36.38 99.36
CA ALA A 264 -79.59 35.63 99.90
C ALA A 264 -79.28 35.05 101.29
N ALA A 265 -78.07 34.52 101.50
CA ALA A 265 -77.61 34.04 102.80
C ALA A 265 -77.53 35.16 103.84
N LEU A 266 -77.00 36.34 103.45
CA LEU A 266 -76.94 37.52 104.32
C LEU A 266 -78.35 37.94 104.76
N ARG A 267 -79.30 38.00 103.82
CA ARG A 267 -80.70 38.35 104.09
C ARG A 267 -81.36 37.36 105.04
N ALA A 268 -81.16 36.06 104.82
CA ALA A 268 -81.68 35.01 105.70
C ALA A 268 -81.08 35.12 107.11
N ASN A 269 -79.78 35.40 107.23
CA ASN A 269 -79.10 35.60 108.52
C ASN A 269 -79.60 36.84 109.26
N GLN A 270 -79.82 37.96 108.57
CA GLN A 270 -80.40 39.17 109.16
C GLN A 270 -81.81 38.90 109.70
N LEU A 271 -82.66 38.23 108.91
CA LEU A 271 -84.02 37.88 109.35
C LEU A 271 -84.01 36.86 110.48
N ASN A 272 -83.08 35.90 110.48
CA ASN A 272 -82.89 34.97 111.61
C ASN A 272 -82.48 35.72 112.88
N ALA A 273 -81.55 36.67 112.78
CA ALA A 273 -81.12 37.49 113.91
C ALA A 273 -82.23 38.42 114.42
N GLN A 274 -83.08 38.93 113.54
CA GLN A 274 -84.28 39.71 113.92
C GLN A 274 -85.30 38.81 114.63
N ALA A 275 -85.63 37.64 114.06
CA ALA A 275 -86.54 36.68 114.65
C ALA A 275 -86.10 36.21 116.05
N ALA A 276 -84.80 36.04 116.27
CA ALA A 276 -84.24 35.63 117.57
C ALA A 276 -84.47 36.65 118.71
N LYS A 277 -84.75 37.91 118.37
CA LYS A 277 -85.05 38.98 119.35
C LYS A 277 -86.55 39.11 119.65
N LEU A 278 -87.39 38.35 118.96
CA LEU A 278 -88.86 38.47 119.00
C LEU A 278 -89.50 37.23 119.64
N THR A 279 -90.71 37.41 120.17
CA THR A 279 -91.51 36.30 120.69
C THR A 279 -92.28 35.64 119.55
N LYS A 280 -92.25 34.31 119.47
CA LYS A 280 -92.97 33.56 118.44
C LYS A 280 -94.40 33.26 118.87
N ARG A 281 -95.39 33.58 118.04
CA ARG A 281 -96.80 33.26 118.30
C ARG A 281 -97.53 32.91 117.00
N ASN A 282 -98.25 31.78 116.99
CA ASN A 282 -99.01 31.27 115.83
C ASN A 282 -98.23 31.20 114.50
N GLY A 283 -96.90 31.05 114.56
CA GLY A 283 -96.04 30.98 113.38
C GLY A 283 -95.32 32.29 113.04
N ASP A 284 -95.75 33.43 113.58
CA ASP A 284 -95.17 34.75 113.34
C ASP A 284 -94.31 35.24 114.51
N TYR A 285 -93.48 36.25 114.27
CA TYR A 285 -92.53 36.83 115.21
C TYR A 285 -92.88 38.29 115.47
N GLY A 286 -92.97 38.66 116.75
CA GLY A 286 -93.38 39.99 117.19
C GLY A 286 -93.16 40.18 118.67
N HIS A 287 -93.70 41.26 119.22
CA HIS A 287 -93.67 41.57 120.65
C HIS A 287 -95.07 41.83 121.18
N TRP A 288 -95.18 41.82 122.51
CA TRP A 288 -96.39 42.21 123.21
C TRP A 288 -96.35 43.70 123.50
N GLU A 289 -97.36 44.42 123.02
CA GLU A 289 -97.59 45.82 123.38
C GLU A 289 -98.84 45.92 124.23
N THR A 290 -98.78 46.74 125.27
CA THR A 290 -99.95 47.07 126.08
C THR A 290 -100.53 48.39 125.57
N ARG A 291 -101.80 48.38 125.15
CA ARG A 291 -102.51 49.62 124.78
C ARG A 291 -103.66 49.90 125.75
N ASP A 292 -103.79 51.17 126.11
CA ASP A 292 -104.94 51.68 126.83
C ASP A 292 -106.11 51.85 125.87
N VAL A 293 -107.21 51.13 126.15
CA VAL A 293 -108.50 51.30 125.47
C VAL A 293 -109.37 52.18 126.37
N GLY A 294 -109.22 53.49 126.19
CA GLY A 294 -109.84 54.53 127.02
C GLY A 294 -111.34 54.33 127.25
N GLY A 295 -111.71 54.25 128.53
CA GLY A 295 -113.07 54.14 129.05
C GLY A 295 -113.00 53.94 130.56
N LYS A 296 -113.96 54.52 131.31
CA LYS A 296 -113.98 54.92 132.75
C LYS A 296 -113.34 54.02 133.85
N ASN A 297 -112.76 52.86 133.56
CA ASN A 297 -112.14 51.94 134.54
C ASN A 297 -110.72 51.43 134.15
N ASP A 298 -109.90 52.18 133.38
CA ASP A 298 -108.49 51.87 133.03
C ASP A 298 -108.17 50.36 132.86
N ARG A 299 -108.69 49.74 131.79
CA ARG A 299 -108.32 48.38 131.39
C ARG A 299 -107.26 48.42 130.30
N THR A 300 -106.07 47.89 130.60
CA THR A 300 -105.01 47.65 129.62
C THR A 300 -105.23 46.30 128.91
N VAL A 301 -105.13 46.27 127.57
CA VAL A 301 -105.14 45.03 126.78
C VAL A 301 -103.76 44.82 126.16
N SER A 302 -103.21 43.62 126.33
CA SER A 302 -101.97 43.22 125.64
C SER A 302 -102.30 42.70 124.24
N ILE A 303 -101.79 43.37 123.22
CA ILE A 303 -101.90 42.98 121.81
C ILE A 303 -100.55 42.47 121.31
N PHE A 304 -100.58 41.45 120.45
CA PHE A 304 -99.37 40.94 119.81
C PHE A 304 -99.19 41.64 118.47
N VAL A 305 -98.09 42.38 118.31
CA VAL A 305 -97.78 43.11 117.08
C VAL A 305 -96.78 42.30 116.26
N THR A 306 -97.18 41.86 115.07
CA THR A 306 -96.31 41.10 114.16
C THR A 306 -95.32 42.02 113.46
N GLU A 307 -94.02 41.77 113.64
CA GLU A 307 -92.96 42.49 112.94
C GLU A 307 -92.36 41.68 111.79
N LEU A 308 -92.38 40.35 111.89
CA LEU A 308 -91.87 39.44 110.88
C LEU A 308 -92.74 38.18 110.81
N THR A 309 -93.26 37.87 109.62
CA THR A 309 -94.05 36.65 109.45
C THR A 309 -93.17 35.42 109.33
N GLY A 310 -93.66 34.27 109.79
CA GLY A 310 -92.95 32.99 109.64
C GLY A 310 -92.75 32.60 108.17
N SER A 311 -93.68 33.01 107.30
CA SER A 311 -93.61 32.80 105.86
C SER A 311 -92.47 33.57 105.21
N THR A 312 -92.25 34.84 105.57
CA THR A 312 -91.14 35.65 105.06
C THR A 312 -89.78 35.10 105.48
N LEU A 313 -89.65 34.64 106.73
CA LEU A 313 -88.41 34.01 107.20
C LEU A 313 -88.13 32.67 106.48
N ASN A 314 -89.15 31.83 106.32
CA ASN A 314 -89.01 30.54 105.65
C ASN A 314 -88.70 30.72 104.15
N ALA A 315 -89.36 31.68 103.49
CA ALA A 315 -89.07 32.03 102.10
C ALA A 315 -87.61 32.51 101.93
N ALA A 316 -87.08 33.31 102.86
CA ALA A 316 -85.68 33.74 102.82
C ALA A 316 -84.69 32.57 103.02
N ARG A 317 -84.97 31.63 103.93
CA ARG A 317 -84.16 30.41 104.11
C ARG A 317 -84.17 29.53 102.87
N THR A 318 -85.36 29.26 102.31
CA THR A 318 -85.50 28.48 101.08
C THR A 318 -84.79 29.16 99.91
N ASN A 319 -84.90 30.48 99.79
CA ASN A 319 -84.18 31.24 98.77
C ASN A 319 -82.65 31.13 98.94
N ALA A 320 -82.12 31.24 100.17
CA ALA A 320 -80.70 31.05 100.45
C ALA A 320 -80.21 29.64 100.08
N THR A 321 -80.97 28.59 100.41
CA THR A 321 -80.65 27.21 100.01
C THR A 321 -80.70 27.03 98.49
N ASN A 322 -81.74 27.52 97.83
CA ASN A 322 -81.91 27.38 96.38
C ASN A 322 -80.82 28.12 95.59
N THR A 323 -80.52 29.36 95.98
CA THR A 323 -79.45 30.16 95.36
C THR A 323 -78.06 29.55 95.61
N ARG A 324 -77.80 28.98 96.79
CA ARG A 324 -76.56 28.25 97.05
C ARG A 324 -76.43 26.97 96.21
N ASN A 325 -77.51 26.20 96.09
CA ASN A 325 -77.52 25.00 95.23
C ASN A 325 -77.29 25.38 93.75
N SER A 326 -77.89 26.47 93.29
CA SER A 326 -77.67 27.01 91.94
C SER A 326 -76.23 27.48 91.73
N ALA A 327 -75.63 28.19 92.70
CA ALA A 327 -74.22 28.60 92.65
C ALA A 327 -73.27 27.40 92.58
N ASN A 328 -73.50 26.36 93.39
CA ASN A 328 -72.71 25.12 93.36
C ASN A 328 -72.83 24.41 91.99
N GLN A 329 -74.04 24.36 91.42
CA GLN A 329 -74.27 23.76 90.10
C GLN A 329 -73.52 24.53 89.00
N GLN A 330 -73.60 25.86 89.01
CA GLN A 330 -72.91 26.71 88.03
C GLN A 330 -71.39 26.67 88.19
N ALA A 331 -70.87 26.57 89.42
CA ALA A 331 -69.44 26.38 89.68
C ALA A 331 -68.93 25.03 89.14
N GLY A 332 -69.73 23.97 89.27
CA GLY A 332 -69.45 22.67 88.67
C GLY A 332 -69.44 22.72 87.14
N GLN A 333 -70.41 23.41 86.52
CA GLN A 333 -70.46 23.63 85.07
C GLN A 333 -69.27 24.45 84.55
N ALA A 334 -68.87 25.50 85.27
CA ALA A 334 -67.70 26.31 84.92
C ALA A 334 -66.40 25.49 84.97
N SER A 335 -66.20 24.71 86.04
CA SER A 335 -65.01 23.86 86.19
C SER A 335 -64.92 22.78 85.09
N ALA A 336 -66.05 22.17 84.73
CA ALA A 336 -66.10 21.21 83.63
C ALA A 336 -65.81 21.86 82.27
N ALA A 337 -66.31 23.09 82.03
CA ALA A 337 -66.04 23.85 80.82
C ALA A 337 -64.57 24.30 80.72
N GLU A 338 -63.94 24.68 81.84
CA GLU A 338 -62.51 25.01 81.93
C GLU A 338 -61.64 23.79 81.59
N GLN A 339 -61.97 22.60 82.10
CA GLN A 339 -61.27 21.34 81.75
C GLN A 339 -61.45 20.98 80.27
N ALA A 340 -62.67 21.12 79.73
CA ALA A 340 -62.94 20.88 78.31
C ALA A 340 -62.17 21.87 77.41
N SER A 341 -62.05 23.13 77.82
CA SER A 341 -61.25 24.14 77.12
C SER A 341 -59.76 23.79 77.15
N ALA A 342 -59.22 23.36 78.29
CA ALA A 342 -57.83 22.93 78.39
C ALA A 342 -57.53 21.72 77.50
N ALA A 343 -58.42 20.72 77.49
CA ALA A 343 -58.30 19.56 76.61
C ALA A 343 -58.36 19.94 75.12
N ALA A 344 -59.28 20.83 74.74
CA ALA A 344 -59.39 21.33 73.37
C ALA A 344 -58.14 22.13 72.95
N ALA A 345 -57.54 22.90 73.86
CA ALA A 345 -56.30 23.64 73.61
C ALA A 345 -55.09 22.71 73.40
N VAL A 346 -55.01 21.59 74.13
CA VAL A 346 -53.98 20.55 73.89
C VAL A 346 -54.18 19.91 72.53
N ALA A 347 -55.41 19.51 72.19
CA ALA A 347 -55.72 18.92 70.88
C ALA A 347 -55.36 19.85 69.71
N ALA A 348 -55.59 21.16 69.85
CA ALA A 348 -55.19 22.15 68.85
C ALA A 348 -53.66 22.27 68.70
N ARG A 349 -52.89 22.18 69.79
CA ARG A 349 -51.42 22.19 69.77
C ARG A 349 -50.83 20.92 69.16
N ASP A 350 -51.41 19.76 69.45
CA ASP A 350 -51.00 18.49 68.86
C ASP A 350 -51.27 18.47 67.35
N ALA A 351 -52.42 18.99 66.92
CA ALA A 351 -52.75 19.14 65.50
C ALA A 351 -51.81 20.10 64.76
N GLU A 352 -51.39 21.20 65.42
CA GLU A 352 -50.37 22.10 64.88
C GLU A 352 -49.00 21.41 64.75
N THR A 353 -48.63 20.58 65.72
CA THR A 353 -47.41 19.76 65.65
C THR A 353 -47.47 18.77 64.49
N HIS A 354 -48.61 18.11 64.29
CA HIS A 354 -48.83 17.22 63.14
C HIS A 354 -48.77 17.97 61.79
N ARG A 355 -49.33 19.17 61.72
CA ARG A 355 -49.25 20.02 60.51
C ARG A 355 -47.82 20.40 60.18
N GLN A 356 -47.02 20.77 61.19
CA GLN A 356 -45.60 21.08 61.03
C GLN A 356 -44.78 19.86 60.58
N ALA A 357 -45.06 18.68 61.14
CA ALA A 357 -44.44 17.43 60.71
C ALA A 357 -44.79 17.08 59.25
N ALA A 358 -46.06 17.25 58.85
CA ALA A 358 -46.50 17.04 57.47
C ALA A 358 -45.84 18.04 56.48
N GLN A 359 -45.62 19.29 56.90
CA GLN A 359 -44.91 20.30 56.12
C GLN A 359 -43.43 19.93 55.92
N ALA A 360 -42.75 19.49 56.98
CA ALA A 360 -41.37 19.04 56.91
C ALA A 360 -41.22 17.81 56.01
N ALA A 361 -42.17 16.86 56.08
CA ALA A 361 -42.21 15.70 55.20
C ALA A 361 -42.37 16.08 53.72
N LEU A 362 -43.23 17.04 53.39
CA LEU A 362 -43.37 17.55 52.02
C LEU A 362 -42.07 18.16 51.49
N THR A 363 -41.40 19.00 52.29
CA THR A 363 -40.13 19.61 51.90
C THR A 363 -39.04 18.55 51.68
N ALA A 364 -38.96 17.54 52.54
CA ALA A 364 -38.04 16.41 52.35
C ALA A 364 -38.33 15.63 51.06
N SER A 365 -39.60 15.31 50.79
CA SER A 365 -40.02 14.63 49.55
C SER A 365 -39.70 15.43 48.29
N GLN A 366 -39.89 16.76 48.31
CA GLN A 366 -39.54 17.65 47.19
C GLN A 366 -38.04 17.70 46.94
N GLN A 367 -37.23 17.81 47.99
CA GLN A 367 -35.77 17.80 47.87
C GLN A 367 -35.26 16.46 47.32
N ALA A 368 -35.78 15.34 47.81
CA ALA A 368 -35.43 14.00 47.30
C ALA A 368 -35.77 13.85 45.81
N ALA A 369 -36.96 14.31 45.38
CA ALA A 369 -37.37 14.28 43.98
C ALA A 369 -36.47 15.15 43.08
N SER A 370 -36.08 16.35 43.56
CA SER A 370 -35.18 17.25 42.80
C SER A 370 -33.79 16.64 42.59
N ARG A 371 -33.21 16.03 43.62
CA ARG A 371 -31.90 15.35 43.56
C ARG A 371 -31.95 14.13 42.63
N ALA A 372 -33.04 13.35 42.67
CA ALA A 372 -33.23 12.23 41.76
C ALA A 372 -33.33 12.69 40.28
N ALA A 373 -34.08 13.77 40.01
CA ALA A 373 -34.21 14.33 38.67
C ALA A 373 -32.92 14.95 38.14
N GLU A 374 -32.07 15.51 39.01
CA GLU A 374 -30.75 16.02 38.65
C GLU A 374 -29.76 14.90 38.35
N ALA A 375 -29.73 13.85 39.18
CA ALA A 375 -28.92 12.66 38.95
C ALA A 375 -29.27 11.96 37.62
N GLU A 376 -30.56 11.86 37.28
CA GLU A 376 -30.98 11.30 35.99
C GLU A 376 -30.60 12.18 34.80
N ARG A 377 -30.65 13.52 34.94
CA ARG A 377 -30.15 14.44 33.91
C ARG A 377 -28.64 14.29 33.71
N GLN A 378 -27.88 14.18 34.79
CA GLN A 378 -26.43 13.96 34.73
C GLN A 378 -26.09 12.61 34.07
N ARG A 379 -26.84 11.53 34.35
CA ARG A 379 -26.68 10.24 33.66
C ARG A 379 -26.87 10.38 32.15
N LYS A 380 -27.98 10.98 31.73
CA LYS A 380 -28.28 11.17 30.30
C LYS A 380 -27.23 12.03 29.59
N ALA A 381 -26.73 13.08 30.25
CA ALA A 381 -25.66 13.92 29.71
C ALA A 381 -24.32 13.17 29.59
N ALA A 382 -23.95 12.38 30.60
CA ALA A 382 -22.75 11.55 30.56
C ALA A 382 -22.82 10.46 29.48
N GLU A 383 -23.98 9.80 29.33
CA GLU A 383 -24.23 8.79 28.29
C GLU A 383 -24.15 9.41 26.89
N ALA A 384 -24.75 10.59 26.68
CA ALA A 384 -24.65 11.33 25.42
C ALA A 384 -23.22 11.78 25.11
N ALA A 385 -22.48 12.27 26.12
CA ALA A 385 -21.08 12.67 25.96
C ALA A 385 -20.18 11.47 25.63
N ALA A 386 -20.39 10.32 26.27
CA ALA A 386 -19.67 9.08 25.96
C ALA A 386 -19.98 8.57 24.54
N ALA A 387 -21.25 8.62 24.11
CA ALA A 387 -21.65 8.26 22.76
C ALA A 387 -21.04 9.19 21.69
N ALA A 388 -21.00 10.50 21.97
CA ALA A 388 -20.36 11.49 21.10
C ALA A 388 -18.85 11.29 21.02
N ALA A 389 -18.17 11.05 22.15
CA ALA A 389 -16.74 10.78 22.21
C ALA A 389 -16.37 9.48 21.47
N ALA A 390 -17.17 8.41 21.62
CA ALA A 390 -16.97 7.16 20.90
C ALA A 390 -17.15 7.35 19.38
N THR A 391 -18.13 8.15 18.96
CA THR A 391 -18.35 8.47 17.54
C THR A 391 -17.21 9.31 16.96
N ALA A 392 -16.74 10.31 17.70
CA ALA A 392 -15.61 11.15 17.32
C ALA A 392 -14.30 10.33 17.23
N ALA A 393 -14.07 9.40 18.17
CA ALA A 393 -12.90 8.51 18.13
C ALA A 393 -12.94 7.59 16.90
N ARG A 394 -14.11 6.99 16.58
CA ARG A 394 -14.28 6.19 15.35
C ARG A 394 -14.04 7.01 14.07
N ALA A 395 -14.54 8.25 14.03
CA ALA A 395 -14.33 9.14 12.88
C ALA A 395 -12.86 9.57 12.73
N ALA A 396 -12.18 9.88 13.84
CA ALA A 396 -10.77 10.24 13.84
C ALA A 396 -9.87 9.08 13.40
N GLU A 397 -10.19 7.86 13.82
CA GLU A 397 -9.47 6.66 13.39
C GLU A 397 -9.71 6.35 11.90
N ALA A 398 -10.96 6.45 11.43
CA ALA A 398 -11.29 6.30 10.01
C ALA A 398 -10.55 7.33 9.13
N GLU A 399 -10.42 8.58 9.58
CA GLU A 399 -9.68 9.62 8.86
C GLU A 399 -8.16 9.35 8.85
N ARG A 400 -7.59 8.87 9.97
CA ARG A 400 -6.17 8.45 10.02
C ARG A 400 -5.92 7.29 9.07
N GLN A 401 -6.81 6.31 9.03
CA GLN A 401 -6.74 5.17 8.13
C GLN A 401 -6.85 5.60 6.66
N ARG A 402 -7.76 6.52 6.31
CA ARG A 402 -7.86 7.08 4.95
C ARG A 402 -6.56 7.77 4.54
N LYS A 403 -6.01 8.64 5.38
CA LYS A 403 -4.75 9.34 5.10
C LYS A 403 -3.56 8.37 4.96
N ALA A 404 -3.51 7.34 5.79
CA ALA A 404 -2.49 6.30 5.69
C ALA A 404 -2.63 5.50 4.40
N ALA A 405 -3.86 5.16 3.99
CA ALA A 405 -4.15 4.47 2.73
C ALA A 405 -3.80 5.32 1.51
N GLU A 406 -4.14 6.61 1.52
CA GLU A 406 -3.75 7.57 0.47
C GLU A 406 -2.23 7.71 0.37
N ALA A 407 -1.53 7.83 1.50
CA ALA A 407 -0.07 7.89 1.53
C ALA A 407 0.59 6.59 1.03
N ALA A 408 0.00 5.43 1.35
CA ALA A 408 0.46 4.13 0.85
C ALA A 408 0.24 4.00 -0.66
N ALA A 409 -0.94 4.41 -1.17
CA ALA A 409 -1.24 4.44 -2.60
C ALA A 409 -0.33 5.39 -3.37
N ALA A 410 -0.01 6.56 -2.80
CA ALA A 410 0.93 7.50 -3.40
C ALA A 410 2.36 6.93 -3.49
N LYS A 411 2.84 6.27 -2.44
CA LYS A 411 4.14 5.57 -2.47
C LYS A 411 4.16 4.44 -3.50
N LEU A 412 3.06 3.70 -3.65
CA LEU A 412 2.91 2.65 -4.66
C LEU A 412 2.98 3.23 -6.08
N ALA A 413 2.24 4.31 -6.34
CA ALA A 413 2.27 4.99 -7.63
C ALA A 413 3.68 5.51 -7.98
N GLN A 414 4.38 6.09 -7.00
CA GLN A 414 5.76 6.54 -7.17
C GLN A 414 6.73 5.38 -7.48
N ALA A 415 6.60 4.25 -6.77
CA ALA A 415 7.43 3.08 -7.01
C ALA A 415 7.19 2.48 -8.41
N MET A 416 5.92 2.34 -8.83
CA MET A 416 5.58 1.88 -10.18
C MET A 416 6.08 2.85 -11.25
N GLN A 417 5.95 4.16 -11.03
CA GLN A 417 6.45 5.16 -11.96
C GLN A 417 7.97 5.10 -12.10
N ALA A 418 8.72 4.92 -11.00
CA ALA A 418 10.17 4.76 -11.04
C ALA A 418 10.59 3.51 -11.83
N ARG A 419 9.88 2.39 -11.65
CA ARG A 419 10.11 1.17 -12.43
C ARG A 419 9.75 1.33 -13.91
N GLN A 420 8.70 2.09 -14.21
CA GLN A 420 8.34 2.41 -15.59
C GLN A 420 9.44 3.24 -16.26
N VAL A 421 9.96 4.27 -15.57
CA VAL A 421 11.10 5.06 -16.04
C VAL A 421 12.34 4.17 -16.26
N ALA A 422 12.57 3.18 -15.40
CA ALA A 422 13.65 2.21 -15.60
C ALA A 422 13.44 1.37 -16.89
N ALA A 423 12.23 0.86 -17.11
CA ALA A 423 11.87 0.14 -18.35
C ALA A 423 12.02 1.00 -19.60
N ASP A 424 11.52 2.23 -19.54
CA ASP A 424 11.60 3.18 -20.65
C ASP A 424 13.04 3.59 -20.94
N SER A 425 13.92 3.62 -19.93
CA SER A 425 15.33 3.91 -20.12
C SER A 425 16.04 2.89 -21.02
N LEU A 426 15.62 1.61 -20.99
CA LEU A 426 16.14 0.56 -21.87
C LEU A 426 15.82 0.83 -23.35
N ARG A 427 14.82 1.68 -23.63
CA ARG A 427 14.41 2.08 -24.98
C ARG A 427 15.05 3.38 -25.45
N THR A 428 16.06 3.90 -24.73
CA THR A 428 16.79 5.10 -25.15
C THR A 428 17.88 4.76 -26.17
N ILE A 429 18.11 5.66 -27.13
CA ILE A 429 19.07 5.44 -28.23
C ILE A 429 20.54 5.38 -27.80
N SER A 430 20.83 5.76 -26.55
CA SER A 430 22.15 5.67 -25.92
C SER A 430 22.36 4.36 -25.11
N ILE A 431 21.32 3.53 -24.99
CA ILE A 431 21.35 2.30 -24.20
C ILE A 431 21.15 1.10 -25.10
N GLN A 432 22.17 0.25 -25.13
CA GLN A 432 22.12 -1.11 -25.65
C GLN A 432 21.79 -2.03 -24.48
N SER A 433 20.79 -2.90 -24.59
CA SER A 433 20.46 -3.85 -23.52
C SER A 433 20.40 -5.28 -24.03
N VAL A 434 20.79 -6.23 -23.20
CA VAL A 434 20.83 -7.65 -23.55
C VAL A 434 20.74 -8.53 -22.31
N ARG A 435 20.25 -9.75 -22.51
CA ARG A 435 20.15 -10.76 -21.46
C ARG A 435 21.52 -11.28 -21.04
N GLY A 436 21.76 -11.32 -19.73
CA GLY A 436 22.96 -11.95 -19.18
C GLY A 436 22.93 -13.47 -19.29
N ILE A 437 24.11 -14.07 -19.45
CA ILE A 437 24.29 -15.52 -19.58
C ILE A 437 24.61 -16.09 -18.20
N PRO A 438 23.80 -17.01 -17.63
CA PRO A 438 24.08 -17.57 -16.31
C PRO A 438 25.30 -18.51 -16.35
N LEU A 439 26.04 -18.59 -15.24
CA LEU A 439 27.19 -19.49 -15.10
C LEU A 439 26.85 -20.97 -15.40
N SER A 440 25.62 -21.39 -15.14
CA SER A 440 25.14 -22.76 -15.39
C SER A 440 24.83 -23.07 -16.86
N ALA A 441 24.75 -22.06 -17.76
CA ALA A 441 24.43 -22.30 -19.17
C ALA A 441 25.47 -23.20 -19.84
N SER A 442 25.04 -24.15 -20.68
CA SER A 442 25.96 -24.97 -21.47
C SER A 442 26.51 -24.18 -22.66
N MET A 443 27.76 -24.45 -23.07
CA MET A 443 28.36 -23.77 -24.23
C MET A 443 27.56 -23.94 -25.52
N THR A 444 26.99 -25.13 -25.75
CA THR A 444 26.22 -25.47 -26.96
C THR A 444 24.84 -24.83 -26.99
N GLY A 445 24.30 -24.44 -25.82
CA GLY A 445 23.02 -23.72 -25.68
C GLY A 445 23.19 -22.22 -25.44
N THR A 446 24.41 -21.67 -25.57
CA THR A 446 24.62 -20.24 -25.34
C THR A 446 24.49 -19.45 -26.65
N PRO A 447 23.48 -18.58 -26.80
CA PRO A 447 23.26 -17.88 -28.05
C PRO A 447 24.34 -16.80 -28.29
N ILE A 448 24.67 -16.54 -29.56
CA ILE A 448 25.17 -15.22 -29.95
C ILE A 448 24.02 -14.24 -29.73
N SER A 449 24.31 -13.08 -29.16
CA SER A 449 23.33 -12.03 -28.96
C SER A 449 23.82 -10.72 -29.57
N TRP A 450 22.87 -9.87 -29.95
CA TRP A 450 23.14 -8.49 -30.31
C TRP A 450 22.42 -7.56 -29.34
N ALA A 451 23.14 -6.59 -28.79
CA ALA A 451 22.54 -5.51 -28.03
C ALA A 451 22.32 -4.34 -28.97
N VAL A 452 21.07 -4.08 -29.33
CA VAL A 452 20.68 -2.98 -30.23
C VAL A 452 20.25 -1.80 -29.38
N ALA A 453 20.82 -0.62 -29.63
CA ALA A 453 20.46 0.56 -28.90
C ALA A 453 18.97 0.85 -29.06
N SER A 454 18.27 1.19 -27.97
CA SER A 454 16.82 1.45 -27.93
C SER A 454 15.88 0.27 -28.27
N GLU A 455 16.30 -0.78 -28.96
CA GLU A 455 15.48 -1.98 -29.25
C GLU A 455 15.78 -3.16 -28.32
N GLY A 456 16.91 -3.10 -27.61
CA GLY A 456 17.37 -4.14 -26.70
C GLY A 456 17.95 -5.36 -27.39
N GLY A 457 17.74 -6.54 -26.80
CA GLY A 457 18.46 -7.76 -27.16
C GLY A 457 17.87 -8.45 -28.38
N VAL A 458 18.69 -8.81 -29.36
CA VAL A 458 18.33 -9.78 -30.40
C VAL A 458 19.06 -11.08 -30.08
N VAL A 459 18.29 -12.15 -29.87
CA VAL A 459 18.83 -13.45 -29.48
C VAL A 459 18.38 -14.51 -30.48
N LEU A 460 19.28 -15.44 -30.79
CA LEU A 460 18.98 -16.59 -31.64
C LEU A 460 18.06 -17.58 -30.90
N GLY A 461 17.00 -18.05 -31.57
CA GLY A 461 16.15 -19.13 -31.07
C GLY A 461 16.88 -20.48 -31.00
N ASP A 462 16.40 -21.37 -30.13
CA ASP A 462 17.01 -22.68 -29.87
C ASP A 462 17.19 -23.54 -31.13
N ASP A 463 16.33 -23.35 -32.12
CA ASP A 463 16.33 -24.02 -33.43
C ASP A 463 17.56 -23.67 -34.29
N VAL A 464 18.13 -22.49 -34.11
CA VAL A 464 19.28 -22.00 -34.90
C VAL A 464 20.57 -21.86 -34.09
N VAL A 465 20.50 -21.85 -32.75
CA VAL A 465 21.67 -21.74 -31.85
C VAL A 465 22.68 -22.87 -32.10
N GLY A 466 22.23 -24.12 -32.22
CA GLY A 466 23.12 -25.27 -32.44
C GLY A 466 23.90 -25.18 -33.77
N ALA A 467 23.24 -24.74 -34.84
CA ALA A 467 23.88 -24.57 -36.15
C ALA A 467 24.86 -23.40 -36.15
N ALA A 468 24.53 -22.29 -35.50
CA ALA A 468 25.43 -21.16 -35.31
C ALA A 468 26.67 -21.57 -34.48
N TRP A 469 26.46 -22.33 -33.41
CA TRP A 469 27.53 -22.84 -32.56
C TRP A 469 28.51 -23.76 -33.31
N GLY A 470 27.99 -24.70 -34.09
CA GLY A 470 28.81 -25.59 -34.92
C GLY A 470 29.72 -24.81 -35.89
N ARG A 471 29.23 -23.71 -36.45
CA ARG A 471 30.01 -22.83 -37.34
C ARG A 471 31.10 -22.06 -36.62
N ILE A 472 30.79 -21.47 -35.47
CA ILE A 472 31.80 -20.77 -34.65
C ILE A 472 32.93 -21.72 -34.27
N SER A 473 32.57 -22.94 -33.83
CA SER A 473 33.53 -23.97 -33.44
C SER A 473 34.44 -24.37 -34.61
N ALA A 474 33.88 -24.61 -35.80
CA ALA A 474 34.65 -24.92 -37.00
C ALA A 474 35.57 -23.77 -37.42
N ALA A 475 35.06 -22.52 -37.42
CA ALA A 475 35.83 -21.33 -37.74
C ALA A 475 37.00 -21.12 -36.77
N LEU A 476 36.77 -21.30 -35.46
CA LEU A 476 37.81 -21.19 -34.44
C LEU A 476 38.87 -22.28 -34.58
N ALA A 477 38.46 -23.53 -34.84
CA ALA A 477 39.39 -24.63 -35.05
C ALA A 477 40.31 -24.38 -36.25
N GLU A 478 39.74 -23.91 -37.36
CA GLU A 478 40.49 -23.55 -38.56
C GLU A 478 41.47 -22.39 -38.30
N LEU A 479 40.98 -21.27 -37.75
CA LEU A 479 41.79 -20.09 -37.45
C LEU A 479 42.90 -20.35 -36.43
N ARG A 480 42.66 -21.24 -35.46
CA ARG A 480 43.66 -21.66 -34.46
C ARG A 480 44.72 -22.58 -35.08
N GLY A 481 44.32 -23.44 -36.02
CA GLY A 481 45.21 -24.36 -36.74
C GLY A 481 46.22 -23.68 -37.67
N ILE A 482 46.01 -22.41 -38.05
CA ILE A 482 46.97 -21.66 -38.85
C ILE A 482 48.23 -21.33 -38.02
N ALA A 483 49.38 -21.83 -38.46
CA ALA A 483 50.67 -21.53 -37.86
C ALA A 483 51.03 -20.04 -38.00
N THR A 484 51.42 -19.40 -36.90
CA THR A 484 51.73 -17.96 -36.84
C THR A 484 52.80 -17.55 -37.85
N ALA A 485 53.85 -18.37 -38.03
CA ALA A 485 54.94 -18.12 -38.96
C ALA A 485 54.53 -18.18 -40.44
N SER A 486 53.37 -18.76 -40.75
CA SER A 486 52.86 -18.94 -42.12
C SER A 486 51.90 -17.83 -42.57
N LEU A 487 51.61 -16.86 -41.71
CA LEU A 487 50.68 -15.77 -42.02
C LEU A 487 51.38 -14.66 -42.83
N ALA A 488 51.06 -14.57 -44.11
CA ALA A 488 51.44 -13.42 -44.95
C ALA A 488 50.60 -12.15 -44.65
N GLY A 489 49.56 -12.27 -43.81
CA GLY A 489 48.64 -11.22 -43.39
C GLY A 489 47.47 -11.80 -42.58
N PRO A 490 46.55 -10.96 -42.05
CA PRO A 490 45.40 -11.43 -41.28
C PRO A 490 44.42 -12.30 -42.08
N VAL A 491 43.79 -13.27 -41.42
CA VAL A 491 42.80 -14.19 -41.99
C VAL A 491 41.48 -14.07 -41.22
N ALA A 492 40.36 -13.85 -41.90
CA ALA A 492 39.05 -13.64 -41.29
C ALA A 492 38.02 -14.70 -41.73
N VAL A 493 37.12 -15.09 -40.82
CA VAL A 493 35.99 -15.99 -41.07
C VAL A 493 34.71 -15.35 -40.51
N THR A 494 33.67 -15.24 -41.35
CA THR A 494 32.34 -14.77 -40.92
C THR A 494 31.62 -15.87 -40.16
N ILE A 495 31.17 -15.56 -38.93
CA ILE A 495 30.46 -16.52 -38.06
C ILE A 495 28.95 -16.31 -38.07
N VAL A 496 28.48 -15.07 -38.22
CA VAL A 496 27.06 -14.71 -38.29
C VAL A 496 26.87 -13.38 -39.02
N GLY A 497 25.70 -13.18 -39.65
CA GLY A 497 25.33 -11.92 -40.31
C GLY A 497 23.91 -11.50 -39.96
N LEU A 498 23.73 -10.21 -39.64
CA LEU A 498 22.45 -9.58 -39.36
C LEU A 498 22.08 -8.66 -40.53
N LEU A 499 21.00 -8.94 -41.25
CA LEU A 499 20.57 -8.12 -42.39
C LEU A 499 19.79 -6.88 -41.93
N TYR A 500 20.22 -5.69 -42.34
CA TYR A 500 19.43 -4.46 -42.25
C TYR A 500 18.63 -4.28 -43.55
N SER A 501 17.31 -4.11 -43.47
CA SER A 501 16.50 -3.84 -44.65
C SER A 501 16.80 -2.45 -45.21
N SER A 502 16.93 -2.34 -46.53
CA SER A 502 17.21 -1.07 -47.24
C SER A 502 15.97 -0.42 -47.85
N GLU A 503 14.76 -0.95 -47.63
CA GLU A 503 13.55 -0.47 -48.33
C GLU A 503 13.05 0.91 -47.84
N VAL A 504 12.49 1.67 -48.78
CA VAL A 504 11.97 3.03 -48.60
C VAL A 504 10.50 3.00 -48.16
N GLY A 505 10.25 3.44 -46.93
CA GLY A 505 8.95 3.51 -46.26
C GLY A 505 9.19 3.63 -44.76
N VAL A 506 8.25 4.20 -44.00
CA VAL A 506 8.44 4.58 -42.58
C VAL A 506 9.08 3.44 -41.76
N GLY A 507 10.33 3.65 -41.33
CA GLY A 507 11.13 2.67 -40.59
C GLY A 507 12.39 2.20 -41.33
N SER A 508 13.26 3.12 -41.76
CA SER A 508 14.62 2.72 -42.16
C SER A 508 15.32 2.10 -40.94
N ASP A 509 15.70 0.82 -41.03
CA ASP A 509 16.34 0.05 -39.93
C ASP A 509 17.71 0.62 -39.52
N VAL A 510 18.26 1.54 -40.32
CA VAL A 510 19.47 2.30 -40.02
C VAL A 510 19.08 3.67 -39.46
N VAL A 511 18.77 3.71 -38.16
CA VAL A 511 18.45 4.95 -37.45
C VAL A 511 19.75 5.66 -37.02
N PRO A 512 19.97 6.94 -37.40
CA PRO A 512 21.12 7.70 -36.94
C PRO A 512 21.24 7.69 -35.40
N GLY A 513 22.41 7.29 -34.89
CA GLY A 513 22.70 7.17 -33.47
C GLY A 513 22.30 5.85 -32.81
N ARG A 514 21.58 4.97 -33.51
CA ARG A 514 21.29 3.61 -33.05
C ARG A 514 22.48 2.71 -33.30
N ASP A 515 23.19 2.38 -32.24
CA ASP A 515 24.36 1.50 -32.29
C ASP A 515 24.01 0.04 -31.97
N ILE A 516 24.92 -0.87 -32.29
CA ILE A 516 24.74 -2.31 -32.06
C ILE A 516 26.08 -2.94 -31.69
N SER A 517 26.06 -3.79 -30.67
CA SER A 517 27.20 -4.63 -30.29
C SER A 517 26.83 -6.11 -30.41
N THR A 518 27.76 -6.94 -30.85
CA THR A 518 27.62 -8.40 -30.79
C THR A 518 28.29 -8.92 -29.53
N LEU A 519 27.59 -9.76 -28.77
CA LEU A 519 28.08 -10.36 -27.54
C LEU A 519 28.11 -11.88 -27.67
N ILE A 520 29.24 -12.45 -27.28
CA ILE A 520 29.49 -13.88 -27.24
C ILE A 520 29.95 -14.26 -25.85
N SER A 521 29.54 -15.42 -25.34
CA SER A 521 30.05 -15.97 -24.09
C SER A 521 31.57 -16.13 -24.13
N GLY A 522 32.25 -15.79 -23.03
CA GLY A 522 33.70 -15.96 -22.90
C GLY A 522 34.18 -17.40 -23.10
N ASP A 523 33.35 -18.38 -22.75
CA ASP A 523 33.68 -19.80 -22.90
C ASP A 523 33.92 -20.17 -24.37
N VAL A 524 33.18 -19.54 -25.29
CA VAL A 524 33.28 -19.76 -26.73
C VAL A 524 34.67 -19.48 -27.25
N LEU A 525 35.29 -18.41 -26.75
CA LEU A 525 36.61 -17.98 -27.16
C LEU A 525 37.73 -18.57 -26.31
N SER A 526 37.38 -19.48 -25.38
CA SER A 526 38.33 -20.07 -24.42
C SER A 526 39.04 -18.97 -23.61
N LEU A 527 38.28 -17.97 -23.13
CA LEU A 527 38.84 -16.93 -22.27
C LEU A 527 39.46 -17.55 -20.99
N PRO A 528 40.49 -16.92 -20.41
CA PRO A 528 41.05 -17.35 -19.12
C PRO A 528 40.01 -17.40 -18.01
N ASP A 529 40.37 -18.07 -16.91
CA ASP A 529 39.51 -18.12 -15.73
C ASP A 529 39.25 -16.73 -15.11
N SER A 530 38.28 -16.67 -14.20
CA SER A 530 37.87 -15.43 -13.57
C SER A 530 38.99 -14.77 -12.75
N ALA A 531 39.94 -15.51 -12.18
CA ALA A 531 41.04 -14.92 -11.41
C ALA A 531 41.98 -14.13 -12.34
N VAL A 532 42.33 -14.70 -13.49
CA VAL A 532 43.15 -14.03 -14.51
C VAL A 532 42.41 -12.82 -15.08
N LEU A 533 41.13 -12.96 -15.42
CA LEU A 533 40.34 -11.85 -15.96
C LEU A 533 40.17 -10.71 -14.94
N ASN A 534 39.96 -11.02 -13.66
CA ASN A 534 39.90 -10.02 -12.59
C ASN A 534 41.23 -9.28 -12.45
N ASN A 535 42.35 -10.00 -12.43
CA ASN A 535 43.68 -9.40 -12.35
C ASN A 535 43.99 -8.49 -13.56
N ALA A 536 43.62 -8.93 -14.76
CA ALA A 536 43.73 -8.16 -15.99
C ALA A 536 42.95 -6.84 -15.91
N ALA A 537 41.72 -6.87 -15.38
CA ALA A 537 40.92 -5.66 -15.17
C ALA A 537 41.53 -4.73 -14.09
N ASP A 538 42.04 -5.28 -12.99
CA ASP A 538 42.60 -4.49 -11.88
C ASP A 538 43.94 -3.81 -12.23
N THR A 539 44.71 -4.45 -13.10
CA THR A 539 46.02 -3.94 -13.57
C THR A 539 45.91 -3.15 -14.87
N ASN A 540 44.72 -3.08 -15.48
CA ASN A 540 44.47 -2.50 -16.80
C ASN A 540 45.36 -3.13 -17.90
N VAL A 541 45.68 -4.42 -17.74
CA VAL A 541 46.44 -5.23 -18.70
C VAL A 541 45.45 -6.12 -19.45
N GLY A 542 45.32 -5.91 -20.76
CA GLY A 542 44.42 -6.72 -21.58
C GLY A 542 44.86 -8.18 -21.75
N ILE A 543 43.93 -9.03 -22.21
CA ILE A 543 44.20 -10.44 -22.53
C ILE A 543 44.75 -10.54 -23.94
N SER A 544 45.91 -11.19 -24.09
CA SER A 544 46.51 -11.46 -25.40
C SER A 544 45.71 -12.54 -26.12
N MET A 545 45.11 -12.19 -27.26
CA MET A 545 44.27 -13.08 -28.06
C MET A 545 44.77 -13.17 -29.50
N PRO A 546 45.08 -14.38 -30.02
CA PRO A 546 45.49 -14.56 -31.42
C PRO A 546 44.31 -14.44 -32.40
N VAL A 547 43.10 -14.74 -31.95
CA VAL A 547 41.86 -14.60 -32.71
C VAL A 547 40.99 -13.57 -32.02
N ARG A 548 40.60 -12.51 -32.75
CA ARG A 548 39.73 -11.43 -32.27
C ARG A 548 38.56 -11.25 -33.21
N GLY A 549 37.43 -10.80 -32.67
CA GLY A 549 36.23 -10.51 -33.39
C GLY A 549 36.18 -9.09 -33.91
N GLN A 550 35.53 -8.90 -35.06
CA GLN A 550 35.20 -7.59 -35.61
C GLN A 550 33.81 -7.61 -36.24
N MET A 551 33.19 -6.43 -36.36
CA MET A 551 31.92 -6.26 -37.05
C MET A 551 32.13 -5.52 -38.37
N VAL A 552 31.63 -6.09 -39.47
CA VAL A 552 31.79 -5.55 -40.83
C VAL A 552 30.43 -5.31 -41.47
N MET A 553 30.18 -4.07 -41.91
CA MET A 553 28.98 -3.76 -42.69
C MET A 553 29.24 -4.03 -44.17
N ARG A 554 28.45 -4.93 -44.76
CA ARG A 554 28.50 -5.27 -46.20
C ARG A 554 27.68 -4.30 -47.04
N GLU A 555 27.95 -4.30 -48.35
CA GLU A 555 27.24 -3.45 -49.32
C GLU A 555 25.74 -3.75 -49.41
N ASN A 556 25.33 -4.99 -49.16
CA ASN A 556 23.95 -5.44 -49.17
C ASN A 556 23.18 -5.13 -47.86
N GLY A 557 23.77 -4.37 -46.94
CA GLY A 557 23.16 -4.04 -45.65
C GLY A 557 23.33 -5.11 -44.57
N THR A 558 24.06 -6.20 -44.84
CA THR A 558 24.36 -7.21 -43.81
C THR A 558 25.51 -6.76 -42.90
N LEU A 559 25.26 -6.70 -41.60
CA LEU A 559 26.28 -6.54 -40.57
C LEU A 559 26.79 -7.92 -40.14
N GLU A 560 28.01 -8.25 -40.54
CA GLU A 560 28.66 -9.52 -40.24
C GLU A 560 29.52 -9.42 -38.99
N ALA A 561 29.41 -10.40 -38.10
CA ALA A 561 30.43 -10.66 -37.10
C ALA A 561 31.45 -11.66 -37.67
N GLN A 562 32.72 -11.28 -37.62
CA GLN A 562 33.85 -12.06 -38.14
C GLN A 562 34.84 -12.34 -37.04
N LEU A 563 35.47 -13.51 -37.07
CA LEU A 563 36.64 -13.84 -36.27
C LEU A 563 37.88 -13.73 -37.14
N VAL A 564 38.92 -13.08 -36.64
CA VAL A 564 40.13 -12.73 -37.39
C VAL A 564 41.36 -13.23 -36.65
N ARG A 565 42.15 -14.07 -37.32
CA ARG A 565 43.49 -14.48 -36.89
C ARG A 565 44.52 -13.48 -37.41
N THR A 566 45.39 -13.01 -36.53
CA THR A 566 46.53 -12.15 -36.87
C THR A 566 47.87 -12.84 -36.58
N GLY A 567 48.95 -12.33 -37.17
CA GLY A 567 50.31 -12.85 -36.98
C GLY A 567 50.92 -12.53 -35.62
N ILE A 568 50.36 -11.57 -34.87
CA ILE A 568 50.78 -11.23 -33.51
C ILE A 568 49.51 -11.16 -32.66
N ALA A 569 49.48 -11.88 -31.54
CA ALA A 569 48.33 -11.86 -30.65
C ALA A 569 48.09 -10.44 -30.11
N GLY A 570 46.89 -9.91 -30.37
CA GLY A 570 46.50 -8.56 -29.96
C GLY A 570 45.98 -8.55 -28.52
N SER A 571 46.21 -7.46 -27.81
CA SER A 571 45.67 -7.28 -26.45
C SER A 571 44.21 -6.82 -26.49
N VAL A 572 43.33 -7.52 -25.76
CA VAL A 572 41.90 -7.19 -25.59
C VAL A 572 41.67 -6.63 -24.18
N PRO A 573 41.17 -5.39 -24.04
CA PRO A 573 40.88 -4.81 -22.73
C PRO A 573 39.87 -5.63 -21.93
N VAL A 574 40.10 -5.77 -20.62
CA VAL A 574 39.14 -6.36 -19.68
C VAL A 574 38.52 -5.26 -18.85
N VAL A 575 37.19 -5.20 -18.81
CA VAL A 575 36.44 -4.12 -18.18
C VAL A 575 35.39 -4.66 -17.23
N ARG A 576 35.16 -3.95 -16.12
CA ARG A 576 34.20 -4.35 -15.09
C ARG A 576 32.85 -3.69 -15.33
N ALA A 577 31.79 -4.49 -15.27
CA ALA A 577 30.44 -3.96 -15.24
C ALA A 577 30.11 -3.37 -13.86
N VAL A 578 29.39 -2.24 -13.86
CA VAL A 578 28.96 -1.52 -12.64
C VAL A 578 27.44 -1.60 -12.53
N LYS A 579 26.89 -1.76 -11.34
CA LYS A 579 25.44 -1.82 -11.15
C LYS A 579 24.78 -0.49 -11.50
N ASP A 580 23.82 -0.50 -12.42
CA ASP A 580 22.97 0.65 -12.73
C ASP A 580 21.84 0.75 -11.69
N ASN A 581 21.73 1.90 -11.05
CA ASN A 581 20.76 2.11 -9.97
C ASN A 581 19.32 2.27 -10.46
N LYS A 582 19.10 2.56 -11.75
CA LYS A 582 17.76 2.74 -12.31
C LYS A 582 17.11 1.38 -12.61
N THR A 583 17.82 0.54 -13.34
CA THR A 583 17.35 -0.77 -13.82
C THR A 583 17.75 -1.93 -12.93
N GLY A 584 18.80 -1.76 -12.12
CA GLY A 584 19.43 -2.84 -11.36
C GLY A 584 20.37 -3.71 -12.19
N TYR A 585 20.60 -3.38 -13.46
CA TYR A 585 21.41 -4.16 -14.41
C TYR A 585 22.90 -3.86 -14.31
N TRP A 586 23.70 -4.67 -14.98
CA TRP A 586 25.15 -4.48 -15.06
C TRP A 586 25.51 -3.61 -16.25
N SER A 587 26.10 -2.46 -15.99
CA SER A 587 26.37 -1.40 -16.95
C SER A 587 27.83 -1.29 -17.32
N TYR A 588 28.09 -1.02 -18.60
CA TYR A 588 29.39 -0.58 -19.10
C TYR A 588 29.21 0.55 -20.12
N THR A 589 29.72 1.73 -19.79
CA THR A 589 29.71 2.90 -20.69
C THR A 589 30.92 2.83 -21.62
N LEU A 590 30.66 2.90 -22.93
CA LEU A 590 31.70 2.84 -23.95
C LEU A 590 32.53 4.14 -23.92
N PRO A 591 33.84 4.07 -24.25
CA PRO A 591 34.67 5.26 -24.38
C PRO A 591 34.08 6.27 -25.38
N THR A 592 34.07 7.55 -25.01
CA THR A 592 33.58 8.63 -25.89
C THR A 592 34.49 8.82 -27.09
N MET A 593 33.90 9.07 -28.26
CA MET A 593 34.63 9.33 -29.51
C MET A 593 34.00 10.52 -30.24
N ALA A 594 34.82 11.32 -30.92
CA ALA A 594 34.34 12.45 -31.70
C ALA A 594 33.40 11.98 -32.82
N GLY A 595 32.25 12.65 -32.95
CA GLY A 595 31.23 12.32 -33.94
C GLY A 595 30.46 11.00 -33.69
N VAL A 596 30.74 10.27 -32.61
CA VAL A 596 30.03 9.04 -32.24
C VAL A 596 29.19 9.29 -30.99
N PRO A 597 27.87 9.02 -31.01
CA PRO A 597 27.04 9.15 -29.82
C PRO A 597 27.53 8.28 -28.67
N ALA A 598 27.46 8.79 -27.43
CA ALA A 598 27.79 8.01 -26.25
C ALA A 598 26.83 6.81 -26.11
N GLN A 599 27.39 5.64 -25.82
CA GLN A 599 26.65 4.39 -25.72
C GLN A 599 26.95 3.70 -24.38
N THR A 600 25.96 3.01 -23.84
CA THR A 600 26.09 2.18 -22.64
C THR A 600 25.46 0.82 -22.90
N ILE A 601 26.18 -0.25 -22.56
CA ILE A 601 25.66 -1.62 -22.58
C ILE A 601 25.12 -1.95 -21.20
N LEU A 602 23.87 -2.39 -21.12
CA LEU A 602 23.23 -2.93 -19.92
C LEU A 602 22.98 -4.43 -20.10
N VAL A 603 23.53 -5.22 -19.19
CA VAL A 603 23.37 -6.67 -19.13
C VAL A 603 22.46 -7.01 -17.97
N SER A 604 21.30 -7.59 -18.27
CA SER A 604 20.33 -7.98 -17.24
C SER A 604 20.79 -9.22 -16.47
N PRO A 605 20.18 -9.51 -15.31
CA PRO A 605 20.13 -10.86 -14.77
C PRO A 605 19.56 -11.86 -15.80
N ALA A 606 19.97 -13.12 -15.72
CA ALA A 606 19.56 -14.16 -16.67
C ALA A 606 18.05 -14.45 -16.65
N ASP A 607 17.40 -14.21 -15.51
CA ASP A 607 15.97 -14.40 -15.23
C ASP A 607 15.11 -13.17 -15.55
N ALA A 608 15.68 -12.13 -16.18
CA ALA A 608 14.91 -10.94 -16.52
C ALA A 608 13.72 -11.26 -17.45
N PRO A 609 12.51 -10.75 -17.19
CA PRO A 609 11.37 -11.03 -18.06
C PRO A 609 11.55 -10.41 -19.46
N GLY A 610 10.92 -10.99 -20.50
CA GLY A 610 10.97 -10.46 -21.87
C GLY A 610 9.94 -9.36 -22.14
N VAL A 611 9.94 -8.80 -23.35
CA VAL A 611 9.15 -7.60 -23.72
C VAL A 611 7.63 -7.75 -23.56
N ASN A 612 7.13 -8.98 -23.62
CA ASN A 612 5.70 -9.30 -23.50
C ASN A 612 5.25 -9.55 -22.04
N THR A 613 6.17 -9.52 -21.08
CA THR A 613 5.84 -9.72 -19.68
C THR A 613 5.48 -8.39 -19.02
N PRO A 614 4.35 -8.31 -18.28
CA PRO A 614 3.98 -7.09 -17.57
C PRO A 614 5.05 -6.65 -16.56
N LEU A 615 5.28 -5.34 -16.45
CA LEU A 615 6.12 -4.77 -15.41
C LEU A 615 5.46 -5.00 -14.05
N THR A 616 6.16 -5.69 -13.14
CA THR A 616 5.68 -5.98 -11.79
C THR A 616 6.36 -5.06 -10.76
N MET A 617 5.90 -5.12 -9.50
CA MET A 617 6.47 -4.37 -8.38
C MET A 617 7.85 -4.88 -7.94
N GLY A 618 8.21 -6.13 -8.26
CA GLY A 618 9.42 -6.82 -7.80
C GLY A 618 10.23 -7.41 -8.96
N GLY A 619 11.40 -7.98 -8.66
CA GLY A 619 12.26 -8.63 -9.66
C GLY A 619 12.87 -7.69 -10.72
N PRO A 620 13.55 -8.24 -11.74
CA PRO A 620 14.16 -7.46 -12.82
C PRO A 620 13.11 -6.72 -13.67
N VAL A 621 13.53 -5.67 -14.37
CA VAL A 621 12.70 -4.94 -15.32
C VAL A 621 12.47 -5.81 -16.58
N PRO A 622 11.34 -5.73 -17.30
CA PRO A 622 11.22 -6.42 -18.58
C PRO A 622 12.25 -5.89 -19.59
N LEU A 623 13.03 -6.80 -20.17
CA LEU A 623 13.95 -6.48 -21.26
C LEU A 623 13.16 -6.28 -22.56
N PRO A 624 13.41 -5.20 -23.32
CA PRO A 624 13.07 -5.21 -24.74
C PRO A 624 13.97 -6.26 -25.40
N GLU A 625 13.39 -7.36 -25.84
CA GLU A 625 14.11 -8.48 -26.43
C GLU A 625 13.29 -9.06 -27.58
N ASN A 626 13.97 -9.36 -28.68
CA ASN A 626 13.42 -10.00 -29.85
C ASN A 626 14.14 -11.34 -30.06
N ILE A 627 13.39 -12.43 -30.00
CA ILE A 627 13.90 -13.78 -30.25
C ILE A 627 13.65 -14.10 -31.72
N VAL A 628 14.73 -14.35 -32.47
CA VAL A 628 14.65 -14.65 -33.90
C VAL A 628 14.41 -16.14 -34.10
N HIS A 629 13.26 -16.49 -34.67
CA HIS A 629 12.91 -17.81 -35.17
C HIS A 629 12.95 -17.83 -36.71
N THR A 630 13.13 -18.99 -37.35
CA THR A 630 13.23 -19.10 -38.81
C THR A 630 11.97 -18.60 -39.53
N GLY A 631 11.97 -17.32 -39.93
CA GLY A 631 10.87 -16.67 -40.65
C GLY A 631 11.16 -15.23 -41.11
N ASN A 632 12.19 -14.57 -40.59
CA ASN A 632 12.70 -13.25 -41.04
C ASN A 632 14.14 -13.39 -41.56
N PRO A 633 14.66 -12.45 -42.39
CA PRO A 633 15.86 -12.64 -43.19
C PRO A 633 17.17 -12.51 -42.40
N VAL A 634 17.35 -13.32 -41.35
CA VAL A 634 18.68 -13.65 -40.82
C VAL A 634 19.18 -14.84 -41.63
N SER A 635 19.87 -14.56 -42.73
CA SER A 635 20.51 -15.60 -43.51
C SER A 635 21.83 -15.95 -42.86
N ALA A 636 21.88 -17.09 -42.16
CA ALA A 636 23.15 -17.76 -41.91
C ALA A 636 23.64 -18.29 -43.28
N PRO A 637 24.73 -17.75 -43.88
CA PRO A 637 25.11 -18.11 -45.25
C PRO A 637 25.30 -19.63 -45.39
N GLN A 638 24.74 -20.21 -46.45
CA GLN A 638 24.89 -21.63 -46.77
C GLN A 638 26.30 -21.85 -47.33
N GLY A 639 27.22 -22.36 -46.50
CA GLY A 639 28.57 -22.75 -46.91
C GLY A 639 29.69 -21.94 -46.26
N VAL A 640 30.74 -22.65 -45.81
CA VAL A 640 32.00 -22.05 -45.37
C VAL A 640 32.77 -21.65 -46.63
N THR A 641 32.60 -20.41 -47.08
CA THR A 641 33.59 -19.83 -47.99
C THR A 641 34.65 -19.17 -47.11
N VAL A 642 35.73 -19.90 -46.85
CA VAL A 642 36.97 -19.33 -46.32
C VAL A 642 37.47 -18.35 -47.37
N THR A 643 37.01 -17.11 -47.29
CA THR A 643 37.53 -16.09 -48.17
C THR A 643 38.86 -15.68 -47.52
N THR A 644 39.95 -16.34 -47.90
CA THR A 644 41.33 -15.89 -47.63
C THR A 644 41.60 -14.61 -48.44
N THR A 645 40.85 -13.57 -48.15
CA THR A 645 41.13 -12.22 -48.61
C THR A 645 42.14 -11.63 -47.64
N PRO A 646 43.37 -11.26 -48.08
CA PRO A 646 44.12 -10.27 -47.31
C PRO A 646 43.19 -9.08 -47.14
N VAL A 647 42.87 -8.76 -45.88
CA VAL A 647 41.93 -7.70 -45.54
C VAL A 647 42.49 -6.42 -46.17
N ALA A 648 41.75 -5.87 -47.14
CA ALA A 648 42.15 -4.65 -47.85
C ALA A 648 41.96 -3.40 -46.97
N ASP A 649 41.22 -3.54 -45.87
CA ASP A 649 40.96 -2.52 -44.87
C ASP A 649 41.90 -2.71 -43.66
N ASP A 650 42.34 -1.60 -43.06
CA ASP A 650 43.05 -1.63 -41.78
C ASP A 650 42.12 -2.27 -40.73
N LEU A 651 42.57 -3.34 -40.07
CA LEU A 651 41.81 -4.00 -39.00
C LEU A 651 41.54 -3.01 -37.87
N ASP A 652 40.27 -2.74 -37.59
CA ASP A 652 39.82 -1.86 -36.50
C ASP A 652 39.12 -2.71 -35.43
N PHE A 653 39.91 -3.48 -34.68
CA PHE A 653 39.39 -4.27 -33.57
C PHE A 653 38.88 -3.36 -32.47
N ARG A 654 37.57 -3.41 -32.24
CA ARG A 654 36.88 -2.69 -31.18
C ARG A 654 36.11 -3.68 -30.35
N ASP A 655 36.80 -4.26 -29.42
CA ASP A 655 36.35 -5.40 -28.63
C ASP A 655 36.83 -5.26 -27.19
N VAL A 656 36.01 -5.76 -26.27
CA VAL A 656 36.33 -5.79 -24.83
C VAL A 656 35.85 -7.11 -24.23
N ILE A 657 36.51 -7.54 -23.16
CA ILE A 657 36.00 -8.60 -22.29
C ILE A 657 35.30 -7.93 -21.12
N LEU A 658 33.98 -8.03 -21.08
CA LEU A 658 33.14 -7.52 -19.99
C LEU A 658 33.00 -8.58 -18.91
N ILE A 659 33.46 -8.26 -17.70
CA ILE A 659 33.35 -9.15 -16.53
C ILE A 659 32.38 -8.60 -15.48
N PHE A 660 31.75 -9.51 -14.75
CA PHE A 660 30.76 -9.22 -13.71
C PHE A 660 31.27 -9.68 -12.34
N PRO A 661 30.81 -9.05 -11.25
CA PRO A 661 31.07 -9.57 -9.90
C PRO A 661 30.54 -10.99 -9.73
N ALA A 662 31.23 -11.85 -8.96
CA ALA A 662 30.84 -13.26 -8.80
C ALA A 662 29.37 -13.44 -8.33
N ALA A 663 28.90 -12.55 -7.45
CA ALA A 663 27.51 -12.55 -6.95
C ALA A 663 26.44 -12.28 -8.03
N SER A 664 26.83 -11.82 -9.23
CA SER A 664 25.92 -11.67 -10.37
C SER A 664 25.42 -13.00 -10.94
N GLY A 665 26.18 -14.09 -10.75
CA GLY A 665 25.91 -15.37 -11.38
C GLY A 665 26.04 -15.37 -12.91
N LEU A 666 26.69 -14.37 -13.51
CA LEU A 666 26.83 -14.22 -14.97
C LEU A 666 28.22 -14.62 -15.50
N LYS A 667 28.27 -15.18 -16.71
CA LYS A 667 29.53 -15.46 -17.44
C LYS A 667 30.16 -14.18 -17.99
N PRO A 668 31.50 -14.09 -18.10
CA PRO A 668 32.16 -13.06 -18.87
C PRO A 668 31.65 -13.01 -20.31
N LEU A 669 31.54 -11.82 -20.88
CA LEU A 669 31.13 -11.61 -22.27
C LEU A 669 32.27 -11.02 -23.08
N TYR A 670 32.55 -11.61 -24.23
CA TYR A 670 33.35 -10.97 -25.27
C TYR A 670 32.43 -10.11 -26.13
N VAL A 671 32.66 -8.80 -26.10
CA VAL A 671 31.83 -7.81 -26.76
C VAL A 671 32.57 -7.28 -27.98
N MET A 672 31.99 -7.46 -29.15
CA MET A 672 32.42 -6.81 -30.39
C MET A 672 31.58 -5.55 -30.58
N LEU A 673 32.24 -4.41 -30.63
CA LEU A 673 31.64 -3.11 -30.88
C LEU A 673 31.66 -2.80 -32.37
N ARG A 674 30.64 -2.10 -32.85
CA ARG A 674 30.62 -1.62 -34.23
C ARG A 674 31.71 -0.55 -34.42
N SER A 675 32.47 -0.66 -35.51
CA SER A 675 33.43 0.39 -35.87
C SER A 675 32.69 1.70 -36.19
N PRO A 676 33.17 2.88 -35.75
CA PRO A 676 32.65 4.18 -36.18
C PRO A 676 32.62 4.35 -37.71
N ARG A 677 33.54 3.70 -38.45
CA ARG A 677 33.53 3.67 -39.93
C ARG A 677 32.31 2.96 -40.49
N ASN A 678 31.71 2.05 -39.72
CA ASN A 678 30.52 1.31 -40.09
C ASN A 678 29.25 1.96 -39.54
N MET A 679 29.33 3.09 -38.84
CA MET A 679 28.19 3.84 -38.33
C MET A 679 27.77 4.94 -39.32
N PRO A 680 26.48 5.30 -39.38
CA PRO A 680 26.03 6.42 -40.19
C PRO A 680 26.64 7.75 -39.72
N GLY A 681 26.93 8.65 -40.67
CA GLY A 681 27.37 10.00 -40.32
C GLY A 681 27.25 11.00 -41.46
N THR A 682 27.28 12.27 -41.08
CA THR A 682 27.09 13.41 -41.99
C THR A 682 28.44 14.03 -42.35
N VAL A 683 28.64 14.28 -43.65
CA VAL A 683 29.88 14.88 -44.14
C VAL A 683 30.01 16.32 -43.67
N SER A 684 31.15 16.64 -43.06
CA SER A 684 31.53 17.97 -42.58
C SER A 684 32.90 18.37 -43.15
N GLY A 685 33.36 19.60 -42.87
CA GLY A 685 34.65 20.13 -43.32
C GLY A 685 34.61 20.84 -44.67
N LYS A 686 35.66 21.61 -44.97
CA LYS A 686 35.75 22.51 -46.13
C LYS A 686 36.44 21.88 -47.33
N GLY A 687 37.37 20.96 -47.10
CA GLY A 687 38.36 20.53 -48.10
C GLY A 687 39.34 21.67 -48.42
N GLN A 688 40.25 21.42 -49.35
CA GLN A 688 41.23 22.42 -49.79
C GLN A 688 41.15 22.65 -51.31
N PRO A 689 41.45 23.87 -51.80
CA PRO A 689 41.68 24.09 -53.23
C PRO A 689 42.83 23.19 -53.72
N VAL A 690 42.66 22.59 -54.89
CA VAL A 690 43.68 21.71 -55.51
C VAL A 690 43.91 22.14 -56.96
N GLY A 691 45.12 21.95 -57.46
CA GLY A 691 45.50 22.28 -58.84
C GLY A 691 45.40 21.10 -59.81
N ASP A 692 46.01 21.26 -60.99
CA ASP A 692 45.96 20.32 -62.12
C ASP A 692 46.67 18.96 -61.88
N ASN A 693 47.39 18.82 -60.77
CA ASN A 693 48.07 17.59 -60.36
C ASN A 693 47.76 17.24 -58.90
N TRP A 694 46.47 17.13 -58.57
CA TRP A 694 46.00 16.96 -57.20
C TRP A 694 46.62 15.73 -56.51
N LEU A 695 46.55 14.56 -57.14
CA LEU A 695 47.09 13.32 -56.56
C LEU A 695 48.61 13.17 -56.70
N GLY A 696 49.31 14.15 -57.30
CA GLY A 696 50.77 14.16 -57.36
C GLY A 696 51.43 14.10 -55.99
N ASN A 697 50.78 14.67 -54.98
CA ASN A 697 51.25 14.69 -53.58
C ASN A 697 50.73 13.52 -52.74
N ALA A 698 49.94 12.58 -53.30
CA ALA A 698 49.44 11.44 -52.54
C ALA A 698 50.55 10.47 -52.08
N GLY A 699 51.73 10.55 -52.67
CA GLY A 699 52.89 9.73 -52.35
C GLY A 699 53.86 10.31 -51.31
N VAL A 700 53.60 11.50 -50.77
CA VAL A 700 54.52 12.24 -49.88
C VAL A 700 53.79 12.90 -48.71
N GLY A 701 54.49 13.11 -47.60
CA GLY A 701 53.92 13.73 -46.38
C GLY A 701 52.65 13.02 -45.92
N ASP A 702 51.65 13.78 -45.49
CA ASP A 702 50.35 13.23 -45.05
C ASP A 702 49.42 12.82 -46.22
N GLY A 703 49.88 12.96 -47.48
CA GLY A 703 49.06 12.76 -48.68
C GLY A 703 48.34 14.02 -49.17
N ALA A 704 47.49 13.86 -50.19
CA ALA A 704 46.79 14.97 -50.83
C ALA A 704 45.45 15.29 -50.13
N PRO A 705 45.13 16.55 -49.82
CA PRO A 705 43.88 16.92 -49.15
C PRO A 705 42.66 16.67 -50.04
N LEU A 706 41.48 16.47 -49.47
CA LEU A 706 40.25 16.34 -50.26
C LEU A 706 39.90 17.68 -50.96
N PRO A 707 39.52 17.69 -52.26
CA PRO A 707 39.23 18.91 -52.99
C PRO A 707 37.99 19.64 -52.46
N SER A 708 38.08 20.96 -52.29
CA SER A 708 36.99 21.79 -51.77
C SER A 708 35.72 21.73 -52.64
N GLN A 709 35.86 21.64 -53.97
CA GLN A 709 34.72 21.49 -54.89
C GLN A 709 33.97 20.16 -54.73
N ILE A 710 34.68 19.10 -54.32
CA ILE A 710 34.08 17.79 -54.03
C ILE A 710 33.47 17.79 -52.64
N ALA A 711 34.17 18.35 -51.65
CA ALA A 711 33.65 18.57 -50.30
C ALA A 711 32.33 19.34 -50.33
N ASN A 712 32.23 20.42 -51.13
CA ASN A 712 31.00 21.22 -51.26
C ASN A 712 29.79 20.40 -51.77
N LYS A 713 30.01 19.44 -52.69
CA LYS A 713 28.94 18.57 -53.23
C LYS A 713 28.49 17.49 -52.24
N LEU A 714 29.34 17.15 -51.27
CA LEU A 714 29.10 16.05 -50.33
C LEU A 714 28.71 16.53 -48.93
N ARG A 715 29.11 17.75 -48.54
CA ARG A 715 28.83 18.33 -47.22
C ARG A 715 27.33 18.34 -46.92
N GLY A 716 26.98 17.97 -45.70
CA GLY A 716 25.59 17.89 -45.23
C GLY A 716 24.84 16.63 -45.67
N ARG A 717 25.43 15.77 -46.53
CA ARG A 717 24.85 14.47 -46.87
C ARG A 717 25.22 13.44 -45.80
N THR A 718 24.26 12.59 -45.46
CA THR A 718 24.46 11.46 -44.55
C THR A 718 24.73 10.17 -45.33
N PHE A 719 25.73 9.42 -44.86
CA PHE A 719 26.15 8.13 -45.42
C PHE A 719 26.00 7.06 -44.33
N GLY A 720 25.59 5.84 -44.70
CA GLY A 720 25.40 4.73 -43.76
C GLY A 720 26.71 4.09 -43.27
N SER A 721 27.82 4.34 -43.97
CA SER A 721 29.19 3.92 -43.62
C SER A 721 30.23 4.77 -44.35
N PHE A 722 31.46 4.80 -43.84
CA PHE A 722 32.59 5.50 -44.46
C PHE A 722 32.89 4.96 -45.86
N ASP A 723 32.68 3.66 -46.09
CA ASP A 723 32.84 3.05 -47.40
C ASP A 723 31.76 3.52 -48.40
N SER A 724 30.52 3.76 -47.95
CA SER A 724 29.50 4.39 -48.78
C SER A 724 29.85 5.86 -49.13
N PHE A 725 30.45 6.59 -48.18
CA PHE A 725 31.03 7.91 -48.43
C PHE A 725 32.17 7.85 -49.45
N ARG A 726 33.14 6.93 -49.27
CA ARG A 726 34.29 6.72 -50.17
C ARG A 726 33.82 6.45 -51.60
N ARG A 727 32.79 5.61 -51.78
CA ARG A 727 32.18 5.37 -53.11
C ARG A 727 31.61 6.64 -53.72
N ALA A 728 30.81 7.38 -52.96
CA ALA A 728 30.21 8.62 -53.41
C ALA A 728 31.26 9.69 -53.72
N PHE A 729 32.33 9.76 -52.92
CA PHE A 729 33.48 10.62 -53.15
C PHE A 729 34.10 10.37 -54.52
N TRP A 730 34.49 9.12 -54.83
CA TRP A 730 35.13 8.82 -56.12
C TRP A 730 34.20 8.99 -57.32
N LYS A 731 32.90 8.70 -57.19
CA LYS A 731 31.91 9.02 -58.24
C LYS A 731 31.86 10.52 -58.50
N THR A 732 31.79 11.31 -57.43
CA THR A 732 31.72 12.77 -57.52
C THR A 732 32.99 13.38 -58.13
N VAL A 733 34.16 12.78 -57.87
CA VAL A 733 35.42 13.17 -58.54
C VAL A 733 35.38 12.82 -60.03
N ALA A 734 34.88 11.65 -60.40
CA ALA A 734 34.77 11.24 -61.82
C ALA A 734 33.78 12.08 -62.63
N ASP A 735 32.75 12.61 -61.98
CA ASP A 735 31.73 13.48 -62.58
C ASP A 735 32.14 14.95 -62.60
N ASP A 736 33.27 15.30 -61.97
CA ASP A 736 33.75 16.67 -61.92
C ASP A 736 34.56 17.01 -63.18
N PRO A 737 34.18 18.07 -63.94
CA PRO A 737 34.76 18.34 -65.25
C PRO A 737 36.24 18.73 -65.19
N GLU A 738 36.73 19.28 -64.07
CA GLU A 738 38.13 19.70 -63.95
C GLU A 738 39.00 18.59 -63.34
N LEU A 739 38.52 17.90 -62.30
CA LEU A 739 39.30 16.82 -61.67
C LEU A 739 39.36 15.55 -62.53
N SER A 740 38.29 15.22 -63.25
CA SER A 740 38.25 14.00 -64.09
C SER A 740 39.31 13.98 -65.20
N LYS A 741 39.71 15.16 -65.70
CA LYS A 741 40.77 15.31 -66.73
C LYS A 741 42.14 14.79 -66.27
N GLN A 742 42.36 14.67 -64.95
CA GLN A 742 43.64 14.24 -64.37
C GLN A 742 43.81 12.70 -64.33
N PHE A 743 42.80 11.94 -64.76
CA PHE A 743 42.77 10.48 -64.63
C PHE A 743 42.77 9.76 -65.99
N ASP A 744 43.43 8.61 -66.05
CA ASP A 744 43.38 7.73 -67.22
C ASP A 744 42.00 7.06 -67.38
N PRO A 745 41.63 6.58 -68.59
CA PRO A 745 40.33 5.97 -68.84
C PRO A 745 39.96 4.78 -67.93
N ASN A 746 40.94 3.97 -67.52
CA ASN A 746 40.68 2.81 -66.66
C ASN A 746 40.38 3.24 -65.21
N SER A 747 41.11 4.23 -64.71
CA SER A 747 40.84 4.86 -63.41
C SER A 747 39.47 5.55 -63.42
N LEU A 748 39.12 6.29 -64.47
CA LEU A 748 37.80 6.90 -64.60
C LEU A 748 36.67 5.87 -64.60
N ASN A 749 36.82 4.76 -65.33
CA ASN A 749 35.80 3.70 -65.34
C ASN A 749 35.62 3.05 -63.97
N THR A 750 36.70 2.83 -63.20
CA THR A 750 36.57 2.29 -61.84
C THR A 750 35.92 3.30 -60.87
N MET A 751 36.24 4.59 -61.02
CA MET A 751 35.69 5.67 -60.19
C MET A 751 34.20 5.91 -60.43
N ARG A 752 33.71 5.84 -61.68
CA ARG A 752 32.27 5.88 -61.99
C ARG A 752 31.49 4.74 -61.31
N ASN A 753 32.16 3.62 -61.08
CA ASN A 753 31.64 2.49 -60.30
C ASN A 753 31.86 2.61 -58.77
N GLY A 754 32.33 3.77 -58.28
CA GLY A 754 32.58 4.03 -56.85
C GLY A 754 33.90 3.47 -56.29
N ARG A 755 34.80 2.97 -57.14
CA ARG A 755 36.10 2.43 -56.71
C ARG A 755 37.19 3.51 -56.82
N ALA A 756 38.22 3.43 -55.99
CA ALA A 756 39.33 4.37 -56.05
C ALA A 756 40.18 4.20 -57.33
N PRO A 757 40.83 5.27 -57.84
CA PRO A 757 41.74 5.22 -59.00
C PRO A 757 42.98 4.38 -58.71
N TYR A 758 43.64 3.91 -59.78
CA TYR A 758 44.89 3.15 -59.65
C TYR A 758 46.07 4.05 -59.31
N VAL A 759 47.03 3.54 -58.52
CA VAL A 759 48.32 4.19 -58.29
C VAL A 759 49.38 3.71 -59.28
N ARG A 760 50.45 4.49 -59.42
CA ARG A 760 51.65 4.11 -60.18
C ARG A 760 52.24 2.82 -59.61
N LYS A 761 52.84 1.99 -60.47
CA LYS A 761 53.32 0.65 -60.08
C LYS A 761 54.27 0.69 -58.88
N GLN A 762 55.11 1.71 -58.78
CA GLN A 762 56.09 1.92 -57.71
C GLN A 762 55.48 2.28 -56.33
N ASP A 763 54.23 2.73 -56.30
CA ASP A 763 53.53 3.16 -55.07
C ASP A 763 52.55 2.08 -54.56
N ARG A 764 52.52 0.91 -55.21
CA ARG A 764 51.71 -0.25 -54.84
C ARG A 764 52.40 -1.06 -53.75
N ILE A 765 51.61 -1.64 -52.84
CA ILE A 765 52.10 -2.58 -51.83
C ILE A 765 51.23 -3.85 -51.86
N GLY A 766 51.80 -4.96 -52.34
CA GLY A 766 51.07 -6.21 -52.50
C GLY A 766 49.82 -6.04 -53.37
N LYS A 767 48.64 -6.38 -52.83
CA LYS A 767 47.34 -6.21 -53.50
C LYS A 767 46.75 -4.79 -53.35
N ARG A 768 47.36 -3.91 -52.55
CA ARG A 768 46.96 -2.51 -52.41
C ARG A 768 47.50 -1.72 -53.59
N VAL A 769 46.64 -1.51 -54.59
CA VAL A 769 47.02 -0.91 -55.90
C VAL A 769 46.23 0.34 -56.27
N LYS A 770 45.43 0.86 -55.33
CA LYS A 770 44.54 2.01 -55.52
C LYS A 770 44.81 3.07 -54.47
N ILE A 771 44.42 4.31 -54.75
CA ILE A 771 44.48 5.40 -53.76
C ILE A 771 43.60 5.06 -52.56
N GLU A 772 44.07 5.40 -51.37
CA GLU A 772 43.40 5.15 -50.10
C GLU A 772 42.99 6.48 -49.46
N LEU A 773 41.80 6.54 -48.87
CA LEU A 773 41.38 7.68 -48.06
C LEU A 773 41.76 7.40 -46.61
N HIS A 774 42.72 8.15 -46.10
CA HIS A 774 43.31 8.01 -44.79
C HIS A 774 42.83 9.14 -43.85
N HIS A 775 42.68 8.85 -42.56
CA HIS A 775 42.32 9.81 -41.52
C HIS A 775 43.58 10.36 -40.84
N LYS A 776 43.85 11.66 -40.95
CA LYS A 776 45.03 12.33 -40.36
C LYS A 776 45.09 12.14 -38.84
N GLN A 777 44.01 12.51 -38.15
CA GLN A 777 43.77 12.08 -36.78
C GLN A 777 43.09 10.72 -36.85
N GLU A 778 43.75 9.67 -36.37
CA GLU A 778 43.19 8.32 -36.33
C GLU A 778 41.87 8.30 -35.55
N ILE A 779 40.90 7.53 -36.04
CA ILE A 779 39.59 7.35 -35.38
C ILE A 779 39.75 6.74 -33.98
N SER A 780 40.71 5.82 -33.82
CA SER A 780 41.11 5.23 -32.52
C SER A 780 41.56 6.28 -31.50
N LYS A 781 42.12 7.40 -31.97
CA LYS A 781 42.62 8.54 -31.17
C LYS A 781 41.66 9.73 -31.20
N GLY A 782 40.37 9.47 -31.43
CA GLY A 782 39.31 10.48 -31.38
C GLY A 782 39.15 11.32 -32.66
N GLY A 783 39.69 10.88 -33.80
CA GLY A 783 39.48 11.55 -35.08
C GLY A 783 38.08 11.36 -35.66
N ASP A 784 37.52 12.43 -36.24
CA ASP A 784 36.22 12.42 -36.91
C ASP A 784 36.22 11.54 -38.17
N VAL A 785 35.17 10.73 -38.33
CA VAL A 785 35.05 9.78 -39.45
C VAL A 785 34.71 10.48 -40.78
N TYR A 786 33.78 11.42 -40.77
CA TYR A 786 33.19 12.05 -41.97
C TYR A 786 33.59 13.51 -42.18
N ASN A 787 34.53 14.01 -41.39
CA ASN A 787 35.10 15.33 -41.59
C ASN A 787 36.15 15.26 -42.71
N VAL A 788 35.85 15.85 -43.86
CA VAL A 788 36.78 15.80 -45.02
C VAL A 788 38.08 16.54 -44.74
N ASP A 789 38.12 17.46 -43.77
CA ASP A 789 39.34 18.12 -43.34
C ASP A 789 40.22 17.20 -42.50
N ASN A 790 39.69 16.08 -42.00
CA ASN A 790 40.45 15.01 -41.35
C ASN A 790 40.91 13.93 -42.35
N LEU A 791 40.59 14.06 -43.64
CA LEU A 791 40.89 13.04 -44.65
C LEU A 791 41.97 13.51 -45.61
N ASN A 792 42.85 12.59 -46.01
CA ASN A 792 43.78 12.75 -47.13
C ASN A 792 43.74 11.53 -48.05
N ALA A 793 43.97 11.77 -49.35
CA ALA A 793 44.23 10.74 -50.34
C ALA A 793 45.71 10.38 -50.35
N ALA A 794 46.03 9.12 -50.00
CA ALA A 794 47.39 8.61 -49.94
C ALA A 794 47.58 7.42 -50.88
N THR A 795 48.80 7.24 -51.38
CA THR A 795 49.19 5.98 -52.02
C THR A 795 49.39 4.89 -50.96
N PRO A 796 49.19 3.60 -51.29
CA PRO A 796 49.40 2.50 -50.35
C PRO A 796 50.78 2.50 -49.71
N LYS A 797 51.83 2.79 -50.50
CA LYS A 797 53.19 2.92 -49.98
C LYS A 797 53.30 4.05 -48.96
N ASN A 798 52.82 5.24 -49.28
CA ASN A 798 52.90 6.39 -48.37
C ASN A 798 52.05 6.18 -47.11
N HIS A 799 50.85 5.61 -47.23
CA HIS A 799 49.98 5.34 -46.09
C HIS A 799 50.63 4.40 -45.07
N ILE A 800 51.35 3.37 -45.54
CA ILE A 800 52.12 2.49 -44.65
C ILE A 800 53.28 3.24 -43.98
N GLU A 801 53.99 4.11 -44.70
CA GLU A 801 55.09 4.89 -44.12
C GLU A 801 54.61 5.87 -43.05
N ILE A 802 53.45 6.52 -43.24
CA ILE A 802 52.81 7.39 -42.24
C ILE A 802 52.59 6.63 -40.92
N HIS A 803 52.15 5.38 -40.98
CA HIS A 803 51.86 4.55 -39.80
C HIS A 803 53.06 3.77 -39.24
N LYS A 804 54.17 3.69 -39.97
CA LYS A 804 55.42 3.10 -39.44
C LYS A 804 56.14 4.04 -38.46
N GLY A 805 55.90 5.34 -38.56
CA GLY A 805 56.54 6.37 -37.73
C GLY A 805 55.78 6.77 -36.47
N ASN A 806 54.63 6.15 -36.20
CA ASN A 806 53.71 6.48 -35.10
C ASN A 806 53.55 5.35 -34.07
#